data_AF-A0A0L1KQ80-F1
#
_entry.id   AF-A0A0L1KQ80-F1
#
_cell.length_a   1.000
_cell.length_b   1.000
_cell.length_c   1.000
_cell.angle_alpha   90.00
_cell.angle_beta   90.00
_cell.angle_gamma   90.00
#
_symmetry.space_group_name_H-M   'P 1'
#
loop_
_entity.id
_entity.type
_entity.pdbx_description
1 polymer ?
#
loop_
_entity_poly.entity_id
_entity_poly.type
_entity_poly.pdbx_seq_one_letter_code
_entity_poly.pdbx_strand_id
1 'polypeptide(L)'
;MKRLTVISSPTLIDLRRSYCGKSGELMGATSENVIENITADVDKNLTWGSGDAGFGMPKENIIRRWLQLGRDPVVNAPIHRTKSEFKEHRQMIREDMLGTDISSSDPVHKEQSRNFWKRVIKDKALAKMRQDSLGSSDIGILSFTNHEQKVAGDPVDNELTRWEEDPNFSKCTKTCEVIFGTKPRNMKDFEMVLENASADQLFEFWNGARSQLENHSHNVLGLASLTYYEGMELKDYCQRIKPLNDIRKEFISLLLTDINRCGGWSIVAARLAEVYSSIYDIYRQRRTRLIDENKIKSWQTMDDDEKNEFCLSEREFMKTRILGGEFDPEGSFTCDAWRKEHECIHDILNRKIAGCSFTLLNFWEQYERINEMQREHMYSTHANKLKFAMCFKRIRNELNGNEDAIYDFLIESLKKSTFDFGNGILIPYMSDIWCKLNWPFYGATGYKQNTLNGNRSYLFHHGTPSQVKAIAMAYYSTRPLSEAIDYSSPYTFRQSHANILAEAGVQSMEDRDKASKSTEALCEWEEDLAAVVKSVKSRMGKVRRRHQENARTSFAHSTDAGGNISEIAIFATGTHDALKEWTPGNSATVSFDWNPQELSDTSTVPEGDVASAKYNKRSQGRIEISLWRRKTQNDLNEEYLCHANAQNICQKEIMKDISHYTVWFYTNVVNNPECFDAENKFLKDVDLQIDGLNNATDSHEVVDDSEHQHWIFAAMLDDNIELTGESAHSITLPFAASDFHGKYTPFPSGEYRIRVRGFRYEANPSRHPARCVQNFSKSFQLNDTISEEINAFVSKDSPVDDFFPSEELPALVQHLRAKNYDISVDTEFSLGQRITPKGKIGVEYIIDTLRSGEGWKNPCTNGVADDELAAESKLFMRFEELNPGASLDEWMSMRRAVFKKAFTGIESAWWIEDDLETEEIAMHNLNEPVWYAHDKVTGLSATGTHCITAGKPLVECEIEGSGVVTKLDFNEKRGNVALGEAVHSILGSLQNAHTRMNFLALGKISPLLEKIHLCIADREHGYNGFASWGGKYLRTIYFCYKSAQRNLKCKMSSLESMMRNKSIERWGSSEYRFRTEKPTQEYRLGPHEALTNQESAWPK
;
A
#
# COMPACT_ATOMS: atom_id res chain seq x y z
N MET A 1 -33.70 -2.49 -90.94
CA MET A 1 -32.82 -1.30 -91.04
C MET A 1 -31.97 -1.28 -89.78
N LYS A 2 -30.64 -1.46 -89.82
CA LYS A 2 -29.60 -0.41 -90.04
C LYS A 2 -29.83 0.81 -89.12
N ARG A 3 -28.88 1.44 -88.45
CA ARG A 3 -27.43 1.28 -88.14
C ARG A 3 -27.08 2.61 -87.43
N LEU A 4 -26.07 2.58 -86.54
CA LEU A 4 -25.05 3.63 -86.32
C LEU A 4 -25.42 5.01 -85.73
N THR A 5 -24.87 5.24 -84.52
CA THR A 5 -23.91 6.32 -84.11
C THR A 5 -23.97 7.73 -84.70
N VAL A 6 -23.88 8.71 -83.79
CA VAL A 6 -23.01 9.92 -83.83
C VAL A 6 -22.60 10.18 -82.36
N ILE A 7 -21.37 9.96 -81.89
CA ILE A 7 -20.09 10.72 -81.99
C ILE A 7 -20.07 12.09 -81.25
N SER A 8 -19.20 12.13 -80.23
CA SER A 8 -18.36 13.22 -79.65
C SER A 8 -18.94 14.52 -79.07
N SER A 9 -18.58 14.82 -77.82
CA SER A 9 -17.59 15.89 -77.51
C SER A 9 -17.11 15.86 -76.04
N PRO A 10 -15.79 15.75 -75.75
CA PRO A 10 -15.22 15.79 -74.40
C PRO A 10 -14.73 17.19 -73.99
N THR A 11 -15.57 18.22 -74.07
CA THR A 11 -15.14 19.62 -73.77
C THR A 11 -15.89 20.33 -72.65
N LEU A 12 -16.75 19.65 -71.88
CA LEU A 12 -17.50 20.28 -70.78
C LEU A 12 -17.08 19.85 -69.37
N ILE A 13 -16.22 18.84 -69.23
CA ILE A 13 -15.71 18.39 -67.92
C ILE A 13 -14.47 19.18 -67.47
N ASP A 14 -13.70 19.74 -68.41
CA ASP A 14 -12.47 20.49 -68.09
C ASP A 14 -12.72 21.91 -67.56
N LEU A 15 -13.90 22.50 -67.80
CA LEU A 15 -14.24 23.84 -67.29
C LEU A 15 -14.73 23.85 -65.84
N ARG A 16 -15.13 22.69 -65.28
CA ARG A 16 -15.58 22.59 -63.87
C ARG A 16 -14.44 22.30 -62.89
N ARG A 17 -13.29 21.80 -63.37
CA ARG A 17 -12.09 21.60 -62.56
C ARG A 17 -11.26 22.88 -62.36
N SER A 18 -11.40 23.91 -63.20
CA SER A 18 -10.59 25.14 -63.08
C SER A 18 -11.08 26.15 -62.03
N TYR A 19 -12.33 26.06 -61.57
CA TYR A 19 -12.88 27.02 -60.59
C TYR A 19 -12.89 26.54 -59.14
N CYS A 20 -12.67 25.24 -58.88
CA CYS A 20 -12.66 24.65 -57.53
C CYS A 20 -11.26 24.20 -57.07
N GLY A 21 -10.19 24.78 -57.64
CA GLY A 21 -8.79 24.45 -57.33
C GLY A 21 -7.94 25.65 -56.93
N LYS A 22 -8.52 26.73 -56.40
CA LYS A 22 -7.78 27.98 -56.10
C LYS A 22 -6.84 27.93 -54.89
N SER A 23 -6.67 26.79 -54.24
CA SER A 23 -5.73 26.63 -53.11
C SER A 23 -4.85 25.38 -53.21
N GLY A 24 -4.77 24.75 -54.38
CA GLY A 24 -3.84 23.62 -54.59
C GLY A 24 -2.36 24.04 -54.53
N GLU A 25 -2.06 25.34 -54.69
CA GLU A 25 -0.69 25.88 -54.71
C GLU A 25 -0.33 26.73 -53.47
N LEU A 26 -1.21 26.89 -52.48
CA LEU A 26 -0.97 27.70 -51.27
C LEU A 26 -1.35 26.98 -49.96
N MET A 27 -0.84 25.75 -49.78
CA MET A 27 -1.09 24.87 -48.63
C MET A 27 -2.36 24.03 -48.73
N GLY A 28 -2.38 23.08 -49.67
CA GLY A 28 -2.89 21.76 -49.26
C GLY A 28 -1.96 21.31 -48.14
N ALA A 29 -2.46 21.26 -46.90
CA ALA A 29 -1.66 20.78 -45.77
C ALA A 29 -0.95 19.51 -46.23
N THR A 30 0.37 19.51 -46.12
CA THR A 30 1.18 18.30 -46.29
C THR A 30 0.50 17.18 -45.51
N SER A 31 0.62 15.93 -45.97
CA SER A 31 0.09 14.76 -45.25
C SER A 31 0.82 14.51 -43.92
N GLU A 32 1.18 15.57 -43.20
CA GLU A 32 1.80 15.55 -41.88
C GLU A 32 0.83 14.93 -40.90
N ASN A 33 1.19 13.74 -40.44
CA ASN A 33 0.45 13.03 -39.42
C ASN A 33 0.75 13.66 -38.04
N VAL A 34 -0.03 14.68 -37.67
CA VAL A 34 0.10 15.38 -36.38
C VAL A 34 0.07 14.42 -35.18
N ILE A 35 -0.67 13.31 -35.28
CA ILE A 35 -0.78 12.31 -34.21
C ILE A 35 0.55 11.59 -33.99
N GLU A 36 1.29 11.26 -35.07
CA GLU A 36 2.59 10.61 -34.97
C GLU A 36 3.62 11.48 -34.23
N ASN A 37 3.64 12.79 -34.50
CA ASN A 37 4.51 13.73 -33.79
C ASN A 37 4.18 13.78 -32.30
N ILE A 38 2.89 13.82 -31.93
CA ILE A 38 2.47 13.78 -30.52
C ILE A 38 2.87 12.46 -29.87
N THR A 39 2.69 11.32 -30.54
CA THR A 39 3.10 10.02 -29.99
C THR A 39 4.61 9.93 -29.80
N ALA A 40 5.39 10.44 -30.74
CA ALA A 40 6.85 10.47 -30.63
C ALA A 40 7.31 11.35 -29.48
N ASP A 41 6.68 12.51 -29.27
CA ASP A 41 6.95 13.37 -28.11
C ASP A 41 6.55 12.72 -26.78
N VAL A 42 5.45 11.97 -26.75
CA VAL A 42 5.01 11.22 -25.56
C VAL A 42 6.01 10.11 -25.22
N ASP A 43 6.41 9.29 -26.20
CA ASP A 43 7.39 8.22 -26.01
C ASP A 43 8.77 8.77 -25.61
N LYS A 44 9.18 9.90 -26.23
CA LYS A 44 10.42 10.61 -25.89
C LYS A 44 10.46 11.02 -24.42
N ASN A 45 9.35 11.51 -23.88
CA ASN A 45 9.30 12.07 -22.53
C ASN A 45 9.00 11.02 -21.44
N LEU A 46 8.32 9.91 -21.78
CA LEU A 46 7.91 8.91 -20.80
C LEU A 46 8.88 7.72 -20.69
N THR A 47 9.45 7.23 -21.80
CA THR A 47 10.29 6.00 -21.87
C THR A 47 9.83 4.86 -20.95
N TRP A 48 10.37 4.68 -19.74
CA TRP A 48 9.74 3.79 -18.73
C TRP A 48 9.37 4.54 -17.47
N GLY A 49 8.41 4.05 -16.69
CA GLY A 49 8.38 4.44 -15.28
C GLY A 49 9.64 3.86 -14.63
N SER A 50 10.58 4.68 -14.17
CA SER A 50 11.31 4.27 -12.97
C SER A 50 10.23 4.27 -11.88
N GLY A 51 10.30 3.39 -10.89
CA GLY A 51 9.33 3.42 -9.77
C GLY A 51 9.26 4.77 -9.03
N ASP A 52 10.00 5.79 -9.46
CA ASP A 52 10.25 7.07 -8.80
C ASP A 52 9.10 8.07 -8.86
N ALA A 53 8.06 7.83 -9.67
CA ALA A 53 6.82 8.61 -9.58
C ALA A 53 6.01 8.17 -8.35
N GLY A 54 6.59 8.36 -7.15
CA GLY A 54 5.97 8.15 -5.84
C GLY A 54 6.47 6.96 -5.02
N PHE A 55 7.00 5.89 -5.63
CA PHE A 55 6.91 4.56 -4.99
C PHE A 55 8.20 3.73 -4.93
N GLY A 56 9.30 4.26 -5.49
CA GLY A 56 10.69 3.94 -5.14
C GLY A 56 11.35 5.07 -4.34
N MET A 57 10.54 6.00 -3.83
CA MET A 57 11.03 7.09 -3.00
C MET A 57 11.77 6.53 -1.78
N PRO A 58 12.92 7.12 -1.39
CA PRO A 58 13.54 6.81 -0.11
C PRO A 58 12.47 6.87 0.98
N LYS A 59 12.51 5.95 1.96
CA LYS A 59 11.51 5.85 3.05
C LYS A 59 11.18 7.23 3.62
N GLU A 60 12.18 8.11 3.71
CA GLU A 60 12.06 9.50 4.16
C GLU A 60 11.01 10.36 3.44
N ASN A 61 10.87 10.23 2.12
CA ASN A 61 9.90 11.01 1.35
C ASN A 61 8.47 10.47 1.51
N ILE A 62 8.30 9.17 1.82
CA ILE A 62 7.00 8.59 2.19
C ILE A 62 6.52 9.23 3.50
N ILE A 63 7.43 9.40 4.47
CA ILE A 63 7.14 10.06 5.75
C ILE A 63 6.72 11.51 5.54
N ARG A 64 7.48 12.26 4.73
CA ARG A 64 7.11 13.64 4.40
C ARG A 64 5.73 13.72 3.76
N ARG A 65 5.35 12.74 2.92
CA ARG A 65 4.02 12.71 2.32
C ARG A 65 2.93 12.37 3.34
N TRP A 66 3.17 11.42 4.24
CA TRP A 66 2.26 11.12 5.35
C TRP A 66 1.99 12.35 6.22
N LEU A 67 3.03 13.14 6.53
CA LEU A 67 2.89 14.43 7.23
C LEU A 67 2.15 15.49 6.39
N GLN A 68 2.41 15.57 5.08
CA GLN A 68 1.70 16.49 4.17
C GLN A 68 0.20 16.18 4.02
N LEU A 69 -0.21 14.94 4.31
CA LEU A 69 -1.62 14.56 4.36
C LEU A 69 -2.34 15.07 5.63
N GLY A 70 -1.65 15.85 6.48
CA GLY A 70 -2.22 16.48 7.66
C GLY A 70 -2.29 15.57 8.88
N ARG A 71 -1.52 14.48 8.88
CA ARG A 71 -1.41 13.60 10.05
C ARG A 71 -0.33 14.09 11.01
N ASP A 72 -0.67 14.08 12.29
CA ASP A 72 0.24 14.40 13.37
C ASP A 72 0.99 13.12 13.81
N PRO A 73 2.33 13.13 13.86
CA PRO A 73 3.12 11.94 14.18
C PRO A 73 3.00 11.49 15.64
N VAL A 74 2.38 12.28 16.53
CA VAL A 74 2.16 11.94 17.95
C VAL A 74 0.74 11.48 18.19
N VAL A 75 -0.24 12.20 17.63
CA VAL A 75 -1.68 11.92 17.83
C VAL A 75 -2.19 10.81 16.93
N ASN A 76 -1.74 10.75 15.66
CA ASN A 76 -2.15 9.70 14.72
C ASN A 76 -1.20 8.49 14.71
N ALA A 77 -0.27 8.39 15.66
CA ALA A 77 0.60 7.23 15.79
C ALA A 77 -0.22 6.00 16.25
N PRO A 78 -0.15 4.86 15.53
CA PRO A 78 -0.93 3.66 15.86
C PRO A 78 -0.31 2.85 17.03
N ILE A 79 -0.05 3.48 18.17
CA ILE A 79 0.65 2.87 19.32
C ILE A 79 -0.11 1.71 19.98
N HIS A 80 -1.42 1.63 19.74
CA HIS A 80 -2.31 0.61 20.30
C HIS A 80 -2.50 -0.59 19.38
N ARG A 81 -2.04 -0.53 18.12
CA ARG A 81 -2.13 -1.68 17.22
C ARG A 81 -1.20 -2.79 17.66
N THR A 82 -1.74 -3.99 17.71
CA THR A 82 -1.02 -5.24 17.87
C THR A 82 -0.27 -5.59 16.58
N LYS A 83 0.73 -6.48 16.68
CA LYS A 83 1.45 -6.97 15.48
C LYS A 83 0.53 -7.67 14.48
N SER A 84 -0.52 -8.33 14.95
CA SER A 84 -1.55 -8.94 14.08
C SER A 84 -2.36 -7.88 13.36
N GLU A 85 -2.80 -6.82 14.04
CA GLU A 85 -3.54 -5.72 13.41
C GLU A 85 -2.67 -4.96 12.41
N PHE A 86 -1.38 -4.75 12.69
CA PHE A 86 -0.45 -4.21 11.70
C PHE A 86 -0.30 -5.12 10.47
N LYS A 87 -0.28 -6.45 10.66
CA LYS A 87 -0.23 -7.42 9.57
C LYS A 87 -1.51 -7.40 8.73
N GLU A 88 -2.67 -7.40 9.39
CA GLU A 88 -3.99 -7.33 8.73
C GLU A 88 -4.16 -6.02 7.99
N HIS A 89 -3.81 -4.89 8.62
CA HIS A 89 -3.80 -3.58 7.97
C HIS A 89 -2.88 -3.58 6.75
N ARG A 90 -1.65 -4.10 6.88
CA ARG A 90 -0.71 -4.22 5.75
C ARG A 90 -1.29 -5.07 4.62
N GLN A 91 -2.02 -6.14 4.93
CA GLN A 91 -2.64 -6.99 3.93
C GLN A 91 -3.80 -6.28 3.23
N MET A 92 -4.69 -5.62 3.98
CA MET A 92 -5.84 -4.89 3.44
C MET A 92 -5.45 -3.79 2.44
N ILE A 93 -4.36 -3.06 2.69
CA ILE A 93 -3.92 -1.97 1.79
C ILE A 93 -3.15 -2.51 0.56
N ARG A 94 -2.65 -3.75 0.62
CA ARG A 94 -1.84 -4.33 -0.46
C ARG A 94 -2.66 -5.04 -1.53
N GLU A 95 -3.79 -5.62 -1.15
CA GLU A 95 -4.58 -6.46 -2.04
C GLU A 95 -5.27 -5.63 -3.15
N ASP A 96 -5.31 -6.19 -4.36
CA ASP A 96 -6.20 -5.70 -5.43
C ASP A 96 -7.67 -5.81 -4.97
N MET A 97 -8.59 -5.09 -5.61
CA MET A 97 -10.05 -5.21 -5.51
C MET A 97 -10.56 -6.66 -5.61
N LEU A 98 -9.78 -7.58 -6.20
CA LEU A 98 -10.10 -9.01 -6.30
C LEU A 98 -9.52 -9.87 -5.15
N GLY A 99 -8.90 -9.26 -4.13
CA GLY A 99 -8.30 -9.94 -2.99
C GLY A 99 -7.00 -10.67 -3.34
N THR A 100 -6.16 -10.09 -4.21
CA THR A 100 -4.92 -10.73 -4.68
C THR A 100 -3.72 -9.82 -4.55
N ASP A 101 -2.57 -10.38 -4.20
CA ASP A 101 -1.25 -9.72 -4.21
C ASP A 101 -0.16 -10.68 -4.73
N ILE A 102 0.32 -10.43 -5.96
CA ILE A 102 1.34 -11.26 -6.63
C ILE A 102 2.75 -10.98 -6.05
N SER A 103 2.89 -9.87 -5.32
CA SER A 103 4.11 -9.44 -4.65
C SER A 103 4.15 -9.76 -3.14
N SER A 104 3.14 -10.48 -2.62
CA SER A 104 3.01 -10.78 -1.20
C SER A 104 4.27 -11.41 -0.60
N SER A 105 4.62 -10.98 0.61
CA SER A 105 5.67 -11.62 1.42
C SER A 105 5.21 -12.96 1.99
N ASP A 106 3.90 -13.21 2.06
CA ASP A 106 3.34 -14.52 2.40
C ASP A 106 3.39 -15.43 1.14
N PRO A 107 4.19 -16.52 1.17
CA PRO A 107 4.34 -17.41 0.03
C PRO A 107 3.01 -18.07 -0.39
N VAL A 108 2.11 -18.35 0.57
CA VAL A 108 0.83 -19.00 0.30
C VAL A 108 -0.10 -18.04 -0.45
N HIS A 109 -0.24 -16.81 0.05
CA HIS A 109 -1.08 -15.80 -0.60
C HIS A 109 -0.53 -15.41 -1.99
N LYS A 110 0.80 -15.32 -2.13
CA LYS A 110 1.46 -15.08 -3.42
C LYS A 110 1.16 -16.18 -4.44
N GLU A 111 1.26 -17.44 -4.05
CA GLU A 111 0.98 -18.58 -4.95
C GLU A 111 -0.50 -18.62 -5.35
N GLN A 112 -1.42 -18.42 -4.39
CA GLN A 112 -2.85 -18.34 -4.66
C GLN A 112 -3.19 -17.20 -5.63
N SER A 113 -2.61 -16.02 -5.43
CA SER A 113 -2.78 -14.84 -6.29
C SER A 113 -2.25 -15.07 -7.71
N ARG A 114 -1.06 -15.66 -7.85
CA ARG A 114 -0.50 -16.03 -9.17
C ARG A 114 -1.40 -17.03 -9.89
N ASN A 115 -1.85 -18.07 -9.19
CA ASN A 115 -2.70 -19.10 -9.78
C ASN A 115 -4.06 -18.56 -10.20
N PHE A 116 -4.64 -17.65 -9.40
CA PHE A 116 -5.87 -16.95 -9.75
C PHE A 116 -5.72 -16.17 -11.06
N TRP A 117 -4.72 -15.28 -11.15
CA TRP A 117 -4.50 -14.46 -12.33
C TRP A 117 -4.09 -15.27 -13.55
N LYS A 118 -3.27 -16.32 -13.37
CA LYS A 118 -2.93 -17.26 -14.44
C LYS A 118 -4.19 -17.88 -15.06
N ARG A 119 -5.14 -18.32 -14.23
CA ARG A 119 -6.43 -18.85 -14.70
C ARG A 119 -7.25 -17.79 -15.44
N VAL A 120 -7.44 -16.60 -14.84
CA VAL A 120 -8.22 -15.51 -15.46
C VAL A 120 -7.67 -15.10 -16.82
N ILE A 121 -6.34 -14.94 -16.93
CA ILE A 121 -5.68 -14.53 -18.18
C ILE A 121 -5.73 -15.67 -19.20
N LYS A 122 -5.53 -16.92 -18.77
CA LYS A 122 -5.67 -18.11 -19.63
C LYS A 122 -7.07 -18.21 -20.22
N ASP A 123 -8.11 -18.09 -19.39
CA ASP A 123 -9.50 -18.18 -19.83
C ASP A 123 -9.84 -17.05 -20.81
N LYS A 124 -9.33 -15.83 -20.56
CA LYS A 124 -9.45 -14.70 -21.48
C LYS A 124 -8.74 -14.95 -22.81
N ALA A 125 -7.53 -15.52 -22.78
CA ALA A 125 -6.78 -15.86 -23.98
C ALA A 125 -7.49 -16.94 -24.82
N LEU A 126 -7.96 -18.02 -24.17
CA LEU A 126 -8.75 -19.07 -24.83
C LEU A 126 -10.05 -18.54 -25.43
N ALA A 127 -10.80 -17.72 -24.68
CA ALA A 127 -12.00 -17.09 -25.18
C ALA A 127 -11.72 -16.21 -26.41
N LYS A 128 -10.59 -15.50 -26.43
CA LYS A 128 -10.18 -14.71 -27.59
C LYS A 128 -9.81 -15.58 -28.79
N MET A 129 -9.04 -16.65 -28.60
CA MET A 129 -8.68 -17.58 -29.67
C MET A 129 -9.91 -18.21 -30.33
N ARG A 130 -10.96 -18.53 -29.55
CA ARG A 130 -12.26 -18.99 -30.08
C ARG A 130 -12.98 -17.95 -30.94
N GLN A 131 -12.92 -16.68 -30.55
CA GLN A 131 -13.51 -15.61 -31.34
C GLN A 131 -12.80 -15.45 -32.69
N ASP A 132 -11.51 -15.77 -32.74
CA ASP A 132 -10.72 -15.66 -33.96
C ASP A 132 -11.05 -16.82 -34.91
N SER A 133 -11.17 -18.05 -34.38
CA SER A 133 -11.46 -19.26 -35.16
C SER A 133 -12.91 -19.34 -35.69
N LEU A 134 -13.90 -19.01 -34.86
CA LEU A 134 -15.33 -19.19 -35.18
C LEU A 134 -15.84 -18.20 -36.23
N GLY A 135 -15.10 -17.13 -36.53
CA GLY A 135 -15.59 -16.06 -37.38
C GLY A 135 -16.89 -15.43 -36.85
N SER A 136 -17.44 -14.44 -37.57
CA SER A 136 -18.60 -13.65 -37.12
C SER A 136 -19.93 -14.42 -37.06
N SER A 137 -19.97 -15.73 -37.31
CA SER A 137 -21.21 -16.50 -37.49
C SER A 137 -21.92 -16.88 -36.18
N ASP A 138 -21.23 -16.89 -35.04
CA ASP A 138 -21.83 -17.31 -33.76
C ASP A 138 -21.92 -16.18 -32.71
N ILE A 139 -21.34 -15.01 -33.00
CA ILE A 139 -21.32 -13.86 -32.08
C ILE A 139 -22.51 -12.94 -32.35
N GLY A 140 -23.39 -12.77 -31.36
CA GLY A 140 -24.53 -11.84 -31.44
C GLY A 140 -25.81 -12.40 -32.07
N ILE A 141 -25.92 -13.74 -32.23
CA ILE A 141 -27.14 -14.40 -32.72
C ILE A 141 -28.01 -14.87 -31.54
N LEU A 142 -29.28 -14.49 -31.57
CA LEU A 142 -30.28 -14.80 -30.52
C LEU A 142 -30.57 -16.31 -30.36
N SER A 143 -30.23 -17.15 -31.34
CA SER A 143 -30.48 -18.60 -31.32
C SER A 143 -29.62 -19.37 -30.29
N PHE A 144 -28.56 -18.75 -29.74
CA PHE A 144 -27.74 -19.32 -28.66
C PHE A 144 -28.39 -19.25 -27.27
N THR A 145 -29.65 -18.82 -27.17
CA THR A 145 -30.40 -18.73 -25.90
C THR A 145 -30.99 -20.06 -25.42
N ASN A 146 -30.95 -21.12 -26.23
CA ASN A 146 -31.34 -22.46 -25.77
C ASN A 146 -30.28 -22.99 -24.79
N HIS A 147 -30.70 -23.20 -23.54
CA HIS A 147 -29.87 -23.45 -22.36
C HIS A 147 -28.88 -24.64 -22.41
N GLU A 148 -28.87 -25.43 -23.48
CA GLU A 148 -27.99 -26.60 -23.65
C GLU A 148 -26.65 -26.28 -24.33
N GLN A 149 -26.52 -25.15 -25.04
CA GLN A 149 -25.27 -24.71 -25.69
C GLN A 149 -24.77 -23.35 -25.14
N LYS A 150 -24.52 -23.27 -23.82
CA LYS A 150 -24.01 -22.04 -23.18
C LYS A 150 -22.55 -21.72 -23.46
N VAL A 151 -21.79 -22.63 -24.06
CA VAL A 151 -20.40 -22.41 -24.46
C VAL A 151 -20.37 -22.51 -25.98
N ALA A 152 -19.94 -21.45 -26.67
CA ALA A 152 -19.55 -21.53 -28.06
C ALA A 152 -18.34 -22.48 -28.14
N GLY A 153 -18.62 -23.78 -28.24
CA GLY A 153 -17.63 -24.83 -28.29
C GLY A 153 -16.94 -24.79 -29.64
N ASP A 154 -15.66 -24.46 -29.63
CA ASP A 154 -14.80 -24.57 -30.80
C ASP A 154 -14.35 -26.04 -30.94
N PRO A 155 -14.35 -26.63 -32.15
CA PRO A 155 -13.80 -27.97 -32.38
C PRO A 155 -12.45 -28.20 -31.72
N VAL A 156 -11.57 -27.20 -31.70
CA VAL A 156 -10.20 -27.30 -31.17
C VAL A 156 -10.15 -27.39 -29.63
N ASP A 157 -11.24 -27.12 -28.92
CA ASP A 157 -11.30 -27.30 -27.47
C ASP A 157 -11.45 -28.77 -27.04
N ASN A 158 -11.73 -29.68 -27.99
CA ASN A 158 -11.78 -31.11 -27.76
C ASN A 158 -10.40 -31.75 -27.99
N GLU A 159 -9.90 -32.49 -27.00
CA GLU A 159 -8.60 -33.18 -27.05
C GLU A 159 -8.49 -34.19 -28.21
N LEU A 160 -9.62 -34.72 -28.67
CA LEU A 160 -9.69 -35.72 -29.74
C LEU A 160 -9.64 -35.13 -31.16
N THR A 161 -9.76 -33.80 -31.28
CA THR A 161 -9.82 -33.12 -32.58
C THR A 161 -8.49 -33.26 -33.33
N ARG A 162 -8.58 -33.61 -34.62
CA ARG A 162 -7.41 -33.76 -35.49
C ARG A 162 -7.12 -32.47 -36.24
N TRP A 163 -5.89 -32.30 -36.72
CA TRP A 163 -5.50 -31.12 -37.51
C TRP A 163 -6.41 -30.87 -38.72
N GLU A 164 -6.85 -31.91 -39.42
CA GLU A 164 -7.76 -31.80 -40.58
C GLU A 164 -9.13 -31.22 -40.22
N GLU A 165 -9.55 -31.32 -38.95
CA GLU A 165 -10.82 -30.84 -38.43
C GLU A 165 -10.71 -29.40 -37.89
N ASP A 166 -9.50 -28.87 -37.70
CA ASP A 166 -9.27 -27.48 -37.29
C ASP A 166 -9.57 -26.52 -38.46
N PRO A 167 -10.58 -25.64 -38.33
CA PRO A 167 -10.93 -24.67 -39.37
C PRO A 167 -9.77 -23.75 -39.76
N ASN A 168 -8.92 -23.39 -38.79
CA ASN A 168 -7.81 -22.46 -39.02
C ASN A 168 -6.66 -23.15 -39.74
N PHE A 169 -6.29 -24.35 -39.32
CA PHE A 169 -5.35 -25.18 -40.07
C PHE A 169 -5.85 -25.48 -41.49
N SER A 170 -7.16 -25.68 -41.69
CA SER A 170 -7.75 -25.86 -43.03
C SER A 170 -7.56 -24.63 -43.93
N LYS A 171 -7.70 -23.41 -43.39
CA LYS A 171 -7.38 -22.15 -44.11
C LYS A 171 -5.90 -22.12 -44.48
N CYS A 172 -5.00 -22.35 -43.51
CA CYS A 172 -3.56 -22.40 -43.72
C CYS A 172 -3.17 -23.40 -44.83
N THR A 173 -3.77 -24.59 -44.80
CA THR A 173 -3.55 -25.65 -45.78
C THR A 173 -3.96 -25.21 -47.19
N LYS A 174 -5.15 -24.61 -47.35
CA LYS A 174 -5.62 -24.10 -48.65
C LYS A 174 -4.72 -22.99 -49.19
N THR A 175 -4.31 -22.06 -48.32
CA THR A 175 -3.38 -20.99 -48.70
C THR A 175 -2.04 -21.56 -49.15
N CYS A 176 -1.51 -22.56 -48.44
CA CYS A 176 -0.26 -23.22 -48.82
C CYS A 176 -0.37 -23.99 -50.14
N GLU A 177 -1.48 -24.67 -50.39
CA GLU A 177 -1.72 -25.36 -51.66
C GLU A 177 -1.73 -24.38 -52.84
N VAL A 178 -2.36 -23.21 -52.67
CA VAL A 178 -2.45 -22.19 -53.71
C VAL A 178 -1.10 -21.51 -53.99
N ILE A 179 -0.34 -21.17 -52.96
CA ILE A 179 0.87 -20.34 -53.10
C ILE A 179 2.14 -21.20 -53.26
N PHE A 180 2.29 -22.25 -52.46
CA PHE A 180 3.49 -23.08 -52.45
C PHE A 180 3.33 -24.40 -53.22
N GLY A 181 2.11 -24.76 -53.64
CA GLY A 181 1.82 -26.03 -54.30
C GLY A 181 1.98 -27.26 -53.38
N THR A 182 1.98 -27.06 -52.06
CA THR A 182 2.18 -28.11 -51.05
C THR A 182 1.03 -28.15 -50.05
N LYS A 183 0.65 -29.36 -49.63
CA LYS A 183 -0.40 -29.59 -48.64
C LYS A 183 0.22 -30.02 -47.30
N PRO A 184 0.33 -29.13 -46.30
CA PRO A 184 0.83 -29.50 -44.97
C PRO A 184 -0.14 -30.46 -44.26
N ARG A 185 0.38 -31.34 -43.38
CA ARG A 185 -0.45 -32.33 -42.63
C ARG A 185 -0.79 -31.89 -41.21
N ASN A 186 0.01 -30.99 -40.63
CA ASN A 186 -0.17 -30.41 -39.32
C ASN A 186 0.45 -28.99 -39.30
N MET A 187 0.27 -28.25 -38.20
CA MET A 187 0.76 -26.87 -38.11
C MET A 187 2.31 -26.77 -38.16
N LYS A 188 3.03 -27.80 -37.68
CA LYS A 188 4.50 -27.84 -37.78
C LYS A 188 4.96 -27.96 -39.22
N ASP A 189 4.34 -28.84 -40.00
CA ASP A 189 4.62 -29.00 -41.44
C ASP A 189 4.34 -27.69 -42.19
N PHE A 190 3.25 -26.99 -41.82
CA PHE A 190 2.91 -25.68 -42.40
C PHE A 190 4.00 -24.64 -42.15
N GLU A 191 4.47 -24.50 -40.90
CA GLU A 191 5.54 -23.57 -40.56
C GLU A 191 6.87 -23.96 -41.25
N MET A 192 7.18 -25.25 -41.35
CA MET A 192 8.33 -25.73 -42.11
C MET A 192 8.26 -25.39 -43.61
N VAL A 193 7.06 -25.46 -44.22
CA VAL A 193 6.85 -25.02 -45.61
C VAL A 193 7.13 -23.53 -45.74
N LEU A 194 6.63 -22.71 -44.81
CA LEU A 194 6.88 -21.26 -44.80
C LEU A 194 8.36 -20.92 -44.66
N GLU A 195 9.08 -21.63 -43.78
CA GLU A 195 10.51 -21.42 -43.63
C GLU A 195 11.29 -21.78 -44.91
N ASN A 196 10.83 -22.76 -45.68
CA ASN A 196 11.51 -23.25 -46.89
C ASN A 196 11.08 -22.54 -48.19
N ALA A 197 10.00 -21.75 -48.15
CA ALA A 197 9.45 -21.03 -49.31
C ALA A 197 10.45 -20.05 -49.93
N SER A 198 10.47 -19.87 -51.26
CA SER A 198 11.34 -18.86 -51.90
C SER A 198 10.97 -17.42 -51.50
N ALA A 199 11.87 -16.44 -51.74
CA ALA A 199 11.60 -15.04 -51.41
C ALA A 199 10.33 -14.49 -52.09
N ASP A 200 10.08 -14.87 -53.35
CA ASP A 200 8.89 -14.45 -54.09
C ASP A 200 7.62 -15.13 -53.54
N GLN A 201 7.69 -16.42 -53.22
CA GLN A 201 6.56 -17.14 -52.61
C GLN A 201 6.24 -16.59 -51.21
N LEU A 202 7.27 -16.23 -50.43
CA LEU A 202 7.12 -15.59 -49.12
C LEU A 202 6.45 -14.22 -49.26
N PHE A 203 6.85 -13.42 -50.26
CA PHE A 203 6.18 -12.16 -50.58
C PHE A 203 4.71 -12.38 -50.98
N GLU A 204 4.42 -13.31 -51.88
CA GLU A 204 3.04 -13.62 -52.30
C GLU A 204 2.16 -14.04 -51.10
N PHE A 205 2.71 -14.85 -50.20
CA PHE A 205 2.04 -15.25 -48.97
C PHE A 205 1.73 -14.06 -48.05
N TRP A 206 2.73 -13.25 -47.70
CA TRP A 206 2.52 -12.12 -46.78
C TRP A 206 1.82 -10.92 -47.42
N ASN A 207 1.75 -10.84 -48.75
CA ASN A 207 0.99 -9.82 -49.45
C ASN A 207 -0.49 -10.25 -49.67
N GLY A 208 -0.73 -11.53 -49.97
CA GLY A 208 -2.05 -12.06 -50.31
C GLY A 208 -2.84 -12.67 -49.15
N ALA A 209 -2.18 -13.32 -48.18
CA ALA A 209 -2.82 -14.09 -47.12
C ALA A 209 -2.79 -13.43 -45.74
N ARG A 210 -2.13 -12.27 -45.59
CA ARG A 210 -1.92 -11.59 -44.30
C ARG A 210 -3.19 -11.21 -43.55
N SER A 211 -4.28 -10.91 -44.25
CA SER A 211 -5.59 -10.64 -43.63
C SER A 211 -6.40 -11.91 -43.35
N GLN A 212 -6.07 -13.02 -44.02
CA GLN A 212 -6.78 -14.30 -43.91
C GLN A 212 -6.18 -15.23 -42.86
N LEU A 213 -4.89 -15.05 -42.55
CA LEU A 213 -4.18 -15.80 -41.51
C LEU A 213 -4.30 -15.05 -40.19
N GLU A 214 -5.00 -15.68 -39.26
CA GLU A 214 -5.26 -15.15 -37.93
C GLU A 214 -3.95 -15.03 -37.14
N ASN A 215 -3.68 -13.84 -36.61
CA ASN A 215 -2.76 -13.72 -35.48
C ASN A 215 -3.47 -14.29 -34.24
N HIS A 216 -3.31 -15.59 -33.98
CA HIS A 216 -3.95 -16.33 -32.87
C HIS A 216 -3.69 -15.74 -31.47
N SER A 217 -2.72 -14.84 -31.33
CA SER A 217 -2.54 -14.04 -30.13
C SER A 217 -2.81 -12.58 -30.45
N HIS A 218 -4.01 -12.09 -30.12
CA HIS A 218 -4.29 -10.66 -30.18
C HIS A 218 -3.42 -9.80 -29.24
N ASN A 219 -2.52 -10.43 -28.48
CA ASN A 219 -1.48 -9.80 -27.67
C ASN A 219 -0.32 -9.34 -28.58
N VAL A 220 -0.50 -8.16 -29.18
CA VAL A 220 0.50 -7.13 -29.53
C VAL A 220 1.73 -7.51 -30.39
N LEU A 221 2.12 -8.76 -30.58
CA LEU A 221 3.46 -9.13 -31.04
C LEU A 221 3.69 -9.13 -32.56
N GLY A 222 3.02 -8.25 -33.32
CA GLY A 222 3.35 -7.99 -34.73
C GLY A 222 4.61 -7.14 -34.87
N LEU A 223 5.73 -7.70 -34.39
CA LEU A 223 7.05 -7.09 -34.37
C LEU A 223 7.87 -7.42 -35.62
N ALA A 224 7.41 -8.34 -36.46
CA ALA A 224 8.18 -8.77 -37.62
C ALA A 224 8.02 -7.81 -38.80
N SER A 225 9.14 -7.57 -39.50
CA SER A 225 9.30 -6.96 -40.83
C SER A 225 8.12 -7.21 -41.76
N LEU A 226 7.81 -8.50 -41.90
CA LEU A 226 6.81 -9.08 -42.78
C LEU A 226 5.39 -8.58 -42.50
N THR A 227 5.12 -8.24 -41.25
CA THR A 227 3.83 -7.70 -40.79
C THR A 227 3.75 -6.18 -40.85
N TYR A 228 4.87 -5.50 -41.14
CA TYR A 228 4.95 -4.04 -41.20
C TYR A 228 4.87 -3.53 -42.64
N TYR A 229 5.86 -3.88 -43.47
CA TYR A 229 6.02 -3.38 -44.83
C TYR A 229 4.89 -3.80 -45.77
N GLU A 230 4.64 -2.99 -46.80
CA GLU A 230 3.59 -3.23 -47.81
C GLU A 230 4.17 -2.99 -49.22
N GLY A 231 3.61 -3.67 -50.22
CA GLY A 231 4.00 -3.48 -51.62
C GLY A 231 5.49 -3.76 -51.89
N MET A 232 6.17 -2.82 -52.56
CA MET A 232 7.57 -2.97 -52.97
C MET A 232 8.54 -3.12 -51.78
N GLU A 233 8.32 -2.40 -50.68
CA GLU A 233 9.18 -2.50 -49.50
C GLU A 233 9.18 -3.91 -48.90
N LEU A 234 8.00 -4.56 -48.90
CA LEU A 234 7.88 -5.94 -48.44
C LEU A 234 8.62 -6.91 -49.36
N LYS A 235 8.52 -6.70 -50.68
CA LYS A 235 9.23 -7.52 -51.66
C LYS A 235 10.75 -7.41 -51.48
N ASP A 236 11.26 -6.19 -51.38
CA ASP A 236 12.70 -5.95 -51.19
C ASP A 236 13.17 -6.53 -49.86
N TYR A 237 12.35 -6.44 -48.81
CA TYR A 237 12.63 -7.05 -47.51
C TYR A 237 12.72 -8.58 -47.60
N CYS A 238 11.75 -9.25 -48.24
CA CYS A 238 11.76 -10.70 -48.44
C CYS A 238 13.02 -11.16 -49.20
N GLN A 239 13.45 -10.40 -50.21
CA GLN A 239 14.66 -10.67 -50.97
C GLN A 239 15.95 -10.52 -50.14
N ARG A 240 15.96 -9.64 -49.14
CA ARG A 240 17.09 -9.49 -48.20
C ARG A 240 17.12 -10.55 -47.10
N ILE A 241 15.99 -10.82 -46.47
CA ILE A 241 15.94 -11.67 -45.26
C ILE A 241 16.05 -13.16 -45.58
N LYS A 242 15.53 -13.61 -46.73
CA LYS A 242 15.48 -15.04 -47.06
C LYS A 242 16.87 -15.68 -47.20
N PRO A 243 17.84 -15.11 -47.94
CA PRO A 243 19.18 -15.68 -48.02
C PRO A 243 19.85 -15.80 -46.64
N LEU A 244 19.64 -14.82 -45.76
CA LEU A 244 20.18 -14.85 -44.40
C LEU A 244 19.57 -15.99 -43.57
N ASN A 245 18.25 -16.19 -43.66
CA ASN A 245 17.57 -17.29 -42.97
C ASN A 245 18.03 -18.67 -43.47
N ASP A 246 18.38 -18.82 -44.75
CA ASP A 246 18.89 -20.08 -45.29
C ASP A 246 20.28 -20.43 -44.77
N ILE A 247 21.18 -19.45 -44.75
CA ILE A 247 22.52 -19.61 -44.16
C ILE A 247 22.40 -19.95 -42.66
N ARG A 248 21.46 -19.32 -41.95
CA ARG A 248 21.21 -19.60 -40.53
C ARG A 248 20.83 -21.06 -40.28
N LYS A 249 20.01 -21.68 -41.13
CA LYS A 249 19.62 -23.09 -40.99
C LYS A 249 20.82 -24.03 -41.08
N GLU A 250 21.72 -23.77 -42.03
CA GLU A 250 22.97 -24.52 -42.15
C GLU A 250 23.84 -24.32 -40.90
N PHE A 251 23.92 -23.08 -40.42
CA PHE A 251 24.66 -22.73 -39.21
C PHE A 251 24.11 -23.41 -37.94
N ILE A 252 22.80 -23.51 -37.77
CA ILE A 252 22.17 -24.19 -36.61
C ILE A 252 22.60 -25.65 -36.54
N SER A 253 22.67 -26.34 -37.68
CA SER A 253 23.11 -27.75 -37.75
C SER A 253 24.57 -27.91 -37.28
N LEU A 254 25.44 -26.95 -37.64
CA LEU A 254 26.82 -26.89 -37.14
C LEU A 254 26.87 -26.59 -35.64
N LEU A 255 26.09 -25.60 -35.18
CA LEU A 255 26.03 -25.20 -33.78
C LEU A 255 25.57 -26.35 -32.88
N LEU A 256 24.52 -27.09 -33.27
CA LEU A 256 24.03 -28.27 -32.57
C LEU A 256 25.13 -29.32 -32.36
N THR A 257 25.93 -29.55 -33.40
CA THR A 257 27.06 -30.48 -33.33
C THR A 257 28.12 -29.99 -32.33
N ASP A 258 28.44 -28.70 -32.36
CA ASP A 258 29.42 -28.11 -31.44
C ASP A 258 28.93 -28.03 -29.99
N ILE A 259 27.64 -27.78 -29.76
CA ILE A 259 27.01 -27.78 -28.43
C ILE A 259 27.09 -29.18 -27.81
N ASN A 260 26.73 -30.21 -28.59
CA ASN A 260 26.84 -31.60 -28.15
C ASN A 260 28.29 -31.97 -27.84
N ARG A 261 29.25 -31.48 -28.64
CA ARG A 261 30.68 -31.68 -28.37
C ARG A 261 31.17 -30.96 -27.11
N CYS A 262 30.65 -29.77 -26.83
CA CYS A 262 31.08 -28.94 -25.70
C CYS A 262 30.42 -29.30 -24.37
N GLY A 263 29.41 -30.17 -24.35
CA GLY A 263 28.69 -30.58 -23.14
C GLY A 263 27.49 -29.68 -22.78
N GLY A 264 26.95 -28.93 -23.75
CA GLY A 264 25.74 -28.12 -23.57
C GLY A 264 25.90 -26.63 -23.92
N TRP A 265 24.76 -25.95 -24.10
CA TRP A 265 24.71 -24.54 -24.51
C TRP A 265 25.39 -23.62 -23.49
N SER A 266 25.24 -23.88 -22.19
CA SER A 266 25.82 -23.04 -21.12
C SER A 266 27.34 -22.89 -21.23
N ILE A 267 28.05 -23.93 -21.66
CA ILE A 267 29.51 -23.91 -21.85
C ILE A 267 29.88 -23.11 -23.11
N VAL A 268 29.12 -23.27 -24.20
CA VAL A 268 29.32 -22.50 -25.44
C VAL A 268 29.05 -21.01 -25.20
N ALA A 269 27.96 -20.68 -24.51
CA ALA A 269 27.60 -19.32 -24.11
C ALA A 269 28.67 -18.66 -23.23
N ALA A 270 29.23 -19.40 -22.25
CA ALA A 270 30.31 -18.89 -21.41
C ALA A 270 31.56 -18.54 -22.23
N ARG A 271 31.95 -19.41 -23.18
CA ARG A 271 33.10 -19.16 -24.08
C ARG A 271 32.86 -17.99 -25.02
N LEU A 272 31.65 -17.86 -25.58
CA LEU A 272 31.28 -16.70 -26.40
C LEU A 272 31.36 -15.40 -25.59
N ALA A 273 30.90 -15.43 -24.34
CA ALA A 273 30.94 -14.29 -23.45
C ALA A 273 32.36 -13.84 -23.09
N GLU A 274 33.33 -14.77 -22.97
CA GLU A 274 34.76 -14.45 -22.83
C GLU A 274 35.32 -13.71 -24.05
N VAL A 275 34.93 -14.13 -25.26
CA VAL A 275 35.35 -13.46 -26.49
C VAL A 275 34.71 -12.07 -26.62
N TYR A 276 33.42 -11.93 -26.29
CA TYR A 276 32.76 -10.63 -26.21
C TYR A 276 33.40 -9.70 -25.17
N SER A 277 33.83 -10.24 -24.01
CA SER A 277 34.58 -9.46 -23.01
C SER A 277 35.85 -8.85 -23.60
N SER A 278 36.59 -9.63 -24.40
CA SER A 278 37.80 -9.14 -25.06
C SER A 278 37.52 -8.00 -26.05
N ILE A 279 36.38 -8.04 -26.75
CA ILE A 279 35.93 -6.95 -27.64
C ILE A 279 35.53 -5.73 -26.83
N TYR A 280 34.78 -5.91 -25.74
CA TYR A 280 34.35 -4.80 -24.90
C TYR A 280 35.51 -4.11 -24.20
N ASP A 281 36.59 -4.84 -23.87
CA ASP A 281 37.84 -4.23 -23.39
C ASP A 281 38.47 -3.28 -24.42
N ILE A 282 38.39 -3.62 -25.72
CA ILE A 282 38.83 -2.72 -26.79
C ILE A 282 37.90 -1.50 -26.90
N TYR A 283 36.58 -1.68 -26.79
CA TYR A 283 35.64 -0.55 -26.76
C TYR A 283 35.84 0.38 -25.55
N ARG A 284 36.17 -0.18 -24.38
CA ARG A 284 36.58 0.59 -23.19
C ARG A 284 37.83 1.42 -23.48
N GLN A 285 38.88 0.78 -24.00
CA GLN A 285 40.13 1.46 -24.36
C GLN A 285 39.90 2.57 -25.40
N ARG A 286 39.12 2.28 -26.45
CA ARG A 286 38.73 3.24 -27.49
C ARG A 286 38.04 4.45 -26.86
N ARG A 287 37.09 4.23 -25.96
CA ARG A 287 36.37 5.31 -25.29
C ARG A 287 37.27 6.15 -24.39
N THR A 288 38.06 5.52 -23.52
CA THR A 288 39.00 6.22 -22.65
C THR A 288 39.96 7.08 -23.46
N ARG A 289 40.52 6.52 -24.54
CA ARG A 289 41.39 7.25 -25.46
C ARG A 289 40.69 8.45 -26.08
N LEU A 290 39.46 8.32 -26.57
CA LEU A 290 38.72 9.44 -27.17
C LEU A 290 38.38 10.54 -26.15
N ILE A 291 38.18 10.19 -24.88
CA ILE A 291 38.01 11.14 -23.77
C ILE A 291 39.34 11.86 -23.50
N ASP A 292 40.44 11.12 -23.36
CA ASP A 292 41.77 11.65 -23.09
C ASP A 292 42.29 12.56 -24.22
N GLU A 293 41.95 12.22 -25.47
CA GLU A 293 42.24 13.02 -26.67
C GLU A 293 41.31 14.24 -26.82
N ASN A 294 40.38 14.48 -25.89
CA ASN A 294 39.34 15.51 -25.94
C ASN A 294 38.49 15.48 -27.23
N LYS A 295 38.39 14.32 -27.90
CA LYS A 295 37.53 14.13 -29.08
C LYS A 295 36.07 13.92 -28.70
N ILE A 296 35.85 13.32 -27.53
CA ILE A 296 34.54 13.24 -26.88
C ILE A 296 34.66 13.69 -25.43
N LYS A 297 33.59 14.24 -24.87
CA LYS A 297 33.54 14.59 -23.45
C LYS A 297 33.16 13.36 -22.60
N SER A 298 33.47 13.41 -21.31
CA SER A 298 32.92 12.43 -20.36
C SER A 298 31.41 12.64 -20.22
N TRP A 299 30.65 11.56 -19.94
CA TRP A 299 29.19 11.64 -19.83
C TRP A 299 28.71 12.66 -18.78
N GLN A 300 29.45 12.79 -17.69
CA GLN A 300 29.14 13.70 -16.57
C GLN A 300 29.37 15.16 -16.94
N THR A 301 30.30 15.43 -17.86
CA THR A 301 30.64 16.79 -18.34
C THR A 301 29.86 17.22 -19.57
N MET A 302 29.16 16.29 -20.24
CA MET A 302 28.31 16.61 -21.39
C MET A 302 27.05 17.33 -20.94
N ASP A 303 26.63 18.34 -21.71
CA ASP A 303 25.31 18.93 -21.56
C ASP A 303 24.19 18.02 -22.13
N ASP A 304 22.94 18.45 -22.02
CA ASP A 304 21.80 17.62 -22.41
C ASP A 304 21.70 17.41 -23.94
N ASP A 305 22.18 18.38 -24.72
CA ASP A 305 22.16 18.36 -26.19
C ASP A 305 23.31 17.50 -26.73
N GLU A 306 24.50 17.59 -26.15
CA GLU A 306 25.65 16.72 -26.44
C GLU A 306 25.32 15.25 -26.14
N LYS A 307 24.61 14.98 -25.04
CA LYS A 307 24.10 13.63 -24.72
C LYS A 307 23.11 13.13 -25.76
N ASN A 308 22.23 14.00 -26.27
CA ASN A 308 21.27 13.65 -27.33
C ASN A 308 22.01 13.30 -28.63
N GLU A 309 22.96 14.12 -29.05
CA GLU A 309 23.74 13.91 -30.27
C GLU A 309 24.56 12.62 -30.19
N PHE A 310 25.22 12.37 -29.06
CA PHE A 310 25.94 11.12 -28.80
C PHE A 310 25.02 9.89 -29.01
N CYS A 311 23.86 9.84 -28.36
CA CYS A 311 22.96 8.71 -28.46
C CYS A 311 22.33 8.56 -29.87
N LEU A 312 22.16 9.66 -30.60
CA LEU A 312 21.72 9.63 -32.01
C LEU A 312 22.80 9.05 -32.93
N SER A 313 24.07 9.39 -32.70
CA SER A 313 25.20 8.82 -33.45
C SER A 313 25.38 7.33 -33.17
N GLU A 314 25.26 6.89 -31.92
CA GLU A 314 25.28 5.48 -31.54
C GLU A 314 24.14 4.70 -32.21
N ARG A 315 22.96 5.32 -32.32
CA ARG A 315 21.82 4.72 -33.00
C ARG A 315 22.06 4.54 -34.51
N GLU A 316 22.71 5.51 -35.16
CA GLU A 316 23.11 5.37 -36.58
C GLU A 316 24.19 4.32 -36.75
N PHE A 317 25.17 4.27 -35.85
CA PHE A 317 26.18 3.20 -35.82
C PHE A 317 25.52 1.82 -35.75
N MET A 318 24.53 1.63 -34.86
CA MET A 318 23.76 0.38 -34.79
C MET A 318 22.97 0.10 -36.08
N LYS A 319 22.42 1.12 -36.74
CA LYS A 319 21.72 0.95 -38.03
C LYS A 319 22.67 0.43 -39.10
N THR A 320 23.85 1.04 -39.24
CA THR A 320 24.86 0.61 -40.20
C THR A 320 25.36 -0.79 -39.87
N ARG A 321 25.56 -1.10 -38.59
CA ARG A 321 25.97 -2.43 -38.11
C ARG A 321 24.97 -3.53 -38.52
N ILE A 322 23.67 -3.30 -38.32
CA ILE A 322 22.63 -4.29 -38.64
C ILE A 322 22.35 -4.36 -40.15
N LEU A 323 22.08 -3.22 -40.79
CA LEU A 323 21.69 -3.17 -42.21
C LEU A 323 22.87 -3.45 -43.14
N GLY A 324 24.03 -2.84 -42.85
CA GLY A 324 25.26 -3.01 -43.63
C GLY A 324 25.95 -4.36 -43.43
N GLY A 325 25.68 -5.03 -42.29
CA GLY A 325 26.25 -6.35 -42.00
C GLY A 325 27.72 -6.33 -41.59
N GLU A 326 28.21 -5.19 -41.13
CA GLU A 326 29.56 -5.04 -40.57
C GLU A 326 29.48 -4.96 -39.05
N PHE A 327 30.31 -5.72 -38.33
CA PHE A 327 30.25 -5.76 -36.86
C PHE A 327 30.69 -4.43 -36.21
N ASP A 328 31.77 -3.82 -36.71
CA ASP A 328 32.33 -2.53 -36.22
C ASP A 328 32.48 -1.56 -37.41
N PRO A 329 31.37 -0.99 -37.94
CA PRO A 329 31.39 -0.15 -39.12
C PRO A 329 32.17 1.15 -38.89
N GLU A 330 32.64 1.76 -39.99
CA GLU A 330 33.39 3.00 -39.94
C GLU A 330 32.55 4.16 -39.35
N GLY A 331 33.06 4.77 -38.27
CA GLY A 331 32.37 5.86 -37.53
C GLY A 331 32.83 7.26 -37.94
N SER A 332 32.41 8.28 -37.18
CA SER A 332 32.77 9.70 -37.44
C SER A 332 34.22 10.06 -37.06
N PHE A 333 34.91 9.22 -36.29
CA PHE A 333 36.26 9.48 -35.75
C PHE A 333 37.29 8.47 -36.29
N THR A 334 37.53 8.51 -37.59
CA THR A 334 38.47 7.60 -38.26
C THR A 334 39.90 8.10 -38.11
N CYS A 335 40.78 7.23 -37.61
CA CYS A 335 42.20 7.51 -37.44
C CYS A 335 42.99 6.19 -37.48
N ASP A 336 44.32 6.25 -37.60
CA ASP A 336 45.15 5.05 -37.62
C ASP A 336 45.02 4.21 -36.33
N ALA A 337 44.75 4.86 -35.18
CA ALA A 337 44.47 4.16 -33.93
C ALA A 337 43.15 3.38 -33.99
N TRP A 338 42.08 3.98 -34.54
CA TRP A 338 40.82 3.27 -34.74
C TRP A 338 40.98 2.09 -35.72
N ARG A 339 41.75 2.25 -36.80
CA ARG A 339 42.01 1.16 -37.76
C ARG A 339 42.70 -0.04 -37.08
N LYS A 340 43.68 0.21 -36.22
CA LYS A 340 44.34 -0.85 -35.42
C LYS A 340 43.38 -1.53 -34.43
N GLU A 341 42.53 -0.77 -33.76
CA GLU A 341 41.49 -1.31 -32.87
C GLU A 341 40.49 -2.17 -33.66
N HIS A 342 40.05 -1.69 -34.83
CA HIS A 342 39.15 -2.39 -35.75
C HIS A 342 39.77 -3.69 -36.30
N GLU A 343 41.03 -3.66 -36.73
CA GLU A 343 41.81 -4.84 -37.13
C GLU A 343 41.88 -5.86 -35.98
N CYS A 344 42.15 -5.40 -34.76
CA CYS A 344 42.18 -6.27 -33.57
C CYS A 344 40.80 -6.91 -33.28
N ILE A 345 39.72 -6.14 -33.38
CA ILE A 345 38.35 -6.66 -33.26
C ILE A 345 38.08 -7.69 -34.37
N HIS A 346 38.47 -7.42 -35.62
CA HIS A 346 38.31 -8.36 -36.73
C HIS A 346 39.12 -9.66 -36.54
N ASP A 347 40.32 -9.58 -35.99
CA ASP A 347 41.13 -10.76 -35.65
C ASP A 347 40.44 -11.61 -34.58
N ILE A 348 39.86 -10.97 -33.55
CA ILE A 348 39.06 -11.65 -32.52
C ILE A 348 37.81 -12.28 -33.13
N LEU A 349 37.08 -11.54 -33.98
CA LEU A 349 35.84 -11.98 -34.61
C LEU A 349 36.03 -13.20 -35.52
N ASN A 350 37.15 -13.24 -36.25
CA ASN A 350 37.47 -14.31 -37.19
C ASN A 350 38.15 -15.52 -36.53
N ARG A 351 38.55 -15.41 -35.26
CA ARG A 351 39.11 -16.53 -34.51
C ARG A 351 38.01 -17.54 -34.18
N LYS A 352 38.32 -18.84 -34.35
CA LYS A 352 37.42 -19.92 -33.92
C LYS A 352 37.25 -19.89 -32.40
N ILE A 353 36.00 -20.04 -31.95
CA ILE A 353 35.70 -20.15 -30.52
C ILE A 353 36.28 -21.46 -29.99
N ALA A 354 36.84 -21.44 -28.77
CA ALA A 354 37.47 -22.60 -28.18
C ALA A 354 36.51 -23.81 -28.18
N GLY A 355 36.94 -24.91 -28.79
CA GLY A 355 36.15 -26.14 -28.89
C GLY A 355 34.90 -26.04 -29.77
N CYS A 356 34.75 -25.01 -30.60
CA CYS A 356 33.68 -24.87 -31.61
C CYS A 356 34.28 -24.76 -33.03
N SER A 357 33.49 -25.11 -34.04
CA SER A 357 33.87 -25.03 -35.45
C SER A 357 33.65 -23.64 -36.06
N PHE A 358 32.78 -22.84 -35.43
CA PHE A 358 32.41 -21.49 -35.86
C PHE A 358 33.22 -20.36 -35.18
N THR A 359 33.14 -19.17 -35.77
CA THR A 359 33.76 -17.93 -35.30
C THR A 359 32.72 -17.02 -34.62
N LEU A 360 33.16 -16.01 -33.86
CA LEU A 360 32.23 -15.05 -33.28
C LEU A 360 31.47 -14.25 -34.36
N LEU A 361 32.12 -13.96 -35.49
CA LEU A 361 31.46 -13.29 -36.61
C LEU A 361 30.28 -14.11 -37.14
N ASN A 362 30.47 -15.41 -37.38
CA ASN A 362 29.39 -16.28 -37.83
C ASN A 362 28.25 -16.31 -36.80
N PHE A 363 28.57 -16.36 -35.51
CA PHE A 363 27.56 -16.33 -34.45
C PHE A 363 26.76 -15.02 -34.45
N TRP A 364 27.45 -13.87 -34.51
CA TRP A 364 26.81 -12.57 -34.53
C TRP A 364 25.93 -12.37 -35.77
N GLU A 365 26.41 -12.73 -36.96
CA GLU A 365 25.65 -12.63 -38.20
C GLU A 365 24.37 -13.48 -38.16
N GLN A 366 24.48 -14.72 -37.70
CA GLN A 366 23.37 -15.69 -37.78
C GLN A 366 22.35 -15.56 -36.64
N TYR A 367 22.70 -14.90 -35.52
CA TYR A 367 21.79 -14.72 -34.39
C TYR A 367 21.45 -13.28 -34.09
N GLU A 368 22.41 -12.47 -33.68
CA GLU A 368 22.14 -11.09 -33.26
C GLU A 368 21.64 -10.25 -34.44
N ARG A 369 22.38 -10.29 -35.55
CA ARG A 369 22.01 -9.51 -36.74
C ARG A 369 20.71 -9.99 -37.36
N ILE A 370 20.54 -11.29 -37.58
CA ILE A 370 19.29 -11.80 -38.18
C ILE A 370 18.08 -11.48 -37.30
N ASN A 371 18.18 -11.61 -35.99
CA ASN A 371 17.08 -11.29 -35.08
C ASN A 371 16.67 -9.81 -35.16
N GLU A 372 17.63 -8.90 -35.32
CA GLU A 372 17.33 -7.47 -35.54
C GLU A 372 16.85 -7.17 -36.96
N MET A 373 17.37 -7.86 -37.98
CA MET A 373 16.88 -7.77 -39.36
C MET A 373 15.43 -8.26 -39.48
N GLN A 374 15.00 -9.21 -38.64
CA GLN A 374 13.59 -9.59 -38.52
C GLN A 374 12.70 -8.42 -38.08
N ARG A 375 13.27 -7.34 -37.54
CA ARG A 375 12.60 -6.11 -37.07
C ARG A 375 13.15 -4.85 -37.73
N GLU A 376 13.66 -4.97 -38.95
CA GLU A 376 14.26 -3.90 -39.76
C GLU A 376 13.47 -2.57 -39.77
N HIS A 377 12.13 -2.61 -39.78
CA HIS A 377 11.28 -1.39 -39.78
C HIS A 377 11.52 -0.47 -38.56
N MET A 378 12.07 -0.98 -37.47
CA MET A 378 12.47 -0.17 -36.32
C MET A 378 13.69 0.73 -36.60
N TYR A 379 14.33 0.55 -37.75
CA TYR A 379 15.49 1.32 -38.25
C TYR A 379 15.15 2.29 -39.38
N SER A 380 13.91 2.27 -39.91
CA SER A 380 13.55 3.04 -41.11
C SER A 380 13.12 4.48 -40.83
N THR A 381 12.45 4.75 -39.71
CA THR A 381 11.84 6.08 -39.44
C THR A 381 12.65 6.96 -38.49
N HIS A 382 12.55 8.29 -38.67
CA HIS A 382 13.16 9.25 -37.77
C HIS A 382 12.58 9.17 -36.34
N ALA A 383 11.28 8.94 -36.21
CA ALA A 383 10.63 8.76 -34.91
C ALA A 383 11.23 7.57 -34.15
N ASN A 384 11.48 6.44 -34.82
CA ASN A 384 12.12 5.30 -34.18
C ASN A 384 13.57 5.61 -33.78
N LYS A 385 14.34 6.31 -34.63
CA LYS A 385 15.70 6.78 -34.26
C LYS A 385 15.70 7.56 -32.94
N LEU A 386 14.77 8.48 -32.75
CA LEU A 386 14.64 9.27 -31.52
C LEU A 386 14.32 8.38 -30.30
N LYS A 387 13.42 7.39 -30.44
CA LYS A 387 13.05 6.46 -29.35
C LYS A 387 14.27 5.72 -28.80
N PHE A 388 15.10 5.16 -29.68
CA PHE A 388 16.32 4.46 -29.26
C PHE A 388 17.32 5.40 -28.60
N ALA A 389 17.56 6.59 -29.18
CA ALA A 389 18.51 7.54 -28.61
C ALA A 389 18.11 7.97 -27.19
N MET A 390 16.81 8.19 -26.94
CA MET A 390 16.30 8.57 -25.61
C MET A 390 16.41 7.42 -24.60
N CYS A 391 16.15 6.20 -25.04
CA CYS A 391 16.36 4.99 -24.24
C CYS A 391 17.84 4.87 -23.80
N PHE A 392 18.78 5.01 -24.74
CA PHE A 392 20.22 4.95 -24.43
C PHE A 392 20.68 6.07 -23.51
N LYS A 393 20.17 7.30 -23.73
CA LYS A 393 20.44 8.44 -22.86
C LYS A 393 19.95 8.19 -21.44
N ARG A 394 18.73 7.66 -21.29
CA ARG A 394 18.14 7.40 -19.98
C ARG A 394 18.91 6.35 -19.17
N ILE A 395 19.27 5.22 -19.78
CA ILE A 395 20.05 4.16 -19.09
C ILE A 395 21.37 4.72 -18.58
N ARG A 396 22.08 5.49 -19.42
CA ARG A 396 23.36 6.10 -19.02
C ARG A 396 23.19 7.15 -17.93
N ASN A 397 22.09 7.90 -17.90
CA ASN A 397 21.78 8.80 -16.80
C ASN A 397 21.52 8.01 -15.50
N GLU A 398 20.74 6.92 -15.54
CA GLU A 398 20.49 6.05 -14.37
C GLU A 398 21.78 5.41 -13.85
N LEU A 399 22.73 5.08 -14.73
CA LEU A 399 24.03 4.50 -14.38
C LEU A 399 25.13 5.55 -14.13
N ASN A 400 24.80 6.85 -14.06
CA ASN A 400 25.76 7.95 -13.89
C ASN A 400 26.94 7.94 -14.89
N GLY A 401 26.70 7.43 -16.11
CA GLY A 401 27.70 7.31 -17.16
C GLY A 401 28.63 6.09 -17.07
N ASN A 402 28.36 5.15 -16.15
CA ASN A 402 29.12 3.91 -16.04
C ASN A 402 28.77 2.93 -17.18
N GLU A 403 29.52 3.00 -18.28
CA GLU A 403 29.33 2.09 -19.42
C GLU A 403 29.82 0.67 -19.17
N ASP A 404 30.75 0.48 -18.24
CA ASP A 404 31.26 -0.85 -17.90
C ASP A 404 30.14 -1.75 -17.39
N ALA A 405 29.24 -1.18 -16.59
CA ALA A 405 28.03 -1.87 -16.13
C ALA A 405 27.12 -2.33 -17.29
N ILE A 406 27.08 -1.61 -18.42
CA ILE A 406 26.30 -2.01 -19.60
C ILE A 406 26.98 -3.20 -20.29
N TYR A 407 28.30 -3.14 -20.50
CA TYR A 407 29.06 -4.21 -21.14
C TYR A 407 29.07 -5.50 -20.31
N ASP A 408 29.36 -5.40 -19.02
CA ASP A 408 29.35 -6.55 -18.10
C ASP A 408 27.97 -7.20 -18.07
N PHE A 409 26.91 -6.39 -18.13
CA PHE A 409 25.56 -6.87 -18.23
C PHE A 409 25.28 -7.60 -19.56
N LEU A 410 25.71 -7.07 -20.71
CA LEU A 410 25.55 -7.76 -22.00
C LEU A 410 26.26 -9.13 -22.01
N ILE A 411 27.46 -9.20 -21.40
CA ILE A 411 28.19 -10.46 -21.18
C ILE A 411 27.34 -11.42 -20.32
N GLU A 412 26.79 -10.94 -19.20
CA GLU A 412 25.96 -11.75 -18.31
C GLU A 412 24.69 -12.25 -19.01
N SER A 413 24.05 -11.39 -19.82
CA SER A 413 22.84 -11.71 -20.58
C SER A 413 23.07 -12.88 -21.55
N LEU A 414 24.24 -12.90 -22.19
CA LEU A 414 24.66 -14.01 -23.05
C LEU A 414 24.99 -15.26 -22.24
N LYS A 415 25.73 -15.16 -21.13
CA LYS A 415 26.08 -16.31 -20.27
C LYS A 415 24.86 -17.07 -19.76
N LYS A 416 23.79 -16.33 -19.41
CA LYS A 416 22.54 -16.88 -18.87
C LYS A 416 21.45 -17.13 -19.93
N SER A 417 21.76 -16.92 -21.21
CA SER A 417 20.84 -17.15 -22.31
C SER A 417 20.45 -18.62 -22.44
N THR A 418 19.31 -18.87 -23.06
CA THR A 418 18.88 -20.21 -23.49
C THR A 418 18.78 -20.27 -25.01
N PHE A 419 18.93 -21.45 -25.58
CA PHE A 419 18.82 -21.65 -27.01
C PHE A 419 17.63 -22.55 -27.31
N ASP A 420 16.73 -22.08 -28.17
CA ASP A 420 15.60 -22.86 -28.67
C ASP A 420 16.03 -23.51 -29.99
N PHE A 421 16.17 -24.84 -30.00
CA PHE A 421 16.67 -25.55 -31.17
C PHE A 421 15.60 -25.80 -32.21
N GLY A 422 14.33 -25.77 -31.81
CA GLY A 422 13.19 -25.92 -32.72
C GLY A 422 13.13 -24.79 -33.74
N ASN A 423 13.23 -23.55 -33.27
CA ASN A 423 13.18 -22.34 -34.11
C ASN A 423 14.56 -21.72 -34.41
N GLY A 424 15.62 -22.26 -33.80
CA GLY A 424 17.01 -21.84 -34.00
C GLY A 424 17.31 -20.44 -33.51
N ILE A 425 16.76 -20.03 -32.36
CA ILE A 425 16.88 -18.67 -31.83
C ILE A 425 17.50 -18.67 -30.43
N LEU A 426 18.40 -17.70 -30.25
CA LEU A 426 18.93 -17.34 -28.95
C LEU A 426 17.90 -16.53 -28.15
N ILE A 427 17.47 -17.06 -27.01
CA ILE A 427 16.63 -16.36 -26.04
C ILE A 427 17.57 -15.70 -25.02
N PRO A 428 17.74 -14.38 -25.05
CA PRO A 428 18.64 -13.68 -24.12
C PRO A 428 18.08 -13.73 -22.70
N TYR A 429 18.97 -13.64 -21.71
CA TYR A 429 18.52 -13.40 -20.33
C TYR A 429 18.01 -11.96 -20.20
N MET A 430 16.69 -11.83 -20.06
CA MET A 430 15.95 -10.57 -20.02
C MET A 430 16.02 -9.92 -18.64
N SER A 431 17.18 -9.32 -18.32
CA SER A 431 17.31 -8.48 -17.13
C SER A 431 16.66 -7.10 -17.31
N ASP A 432 16.62 -6.32 -16.24
CA ASP A 432 16.21 -4.91 -16.28
C ASP A 432 16.98 -4.08 -17.32
N ILE A 433 18.32 -4.20 -17.39
CA ILE A 433 19.13 -3.45 -18.37
C ILE A 433 18.84 -3.92 -19.81
N TRP A 434 18.69 -5.24 -20.02
CA TRP A 434 18.33 -5.77 -21.35
C TRP A 434 16.97 -5.25 -21.80
N CYS A 435 15.99 -5.28 -20.89
CA CYS A 435 14.64 -4.79 -21.13
C CYS A 435 14.62 -3.29 -21.41
N LYS A 436 15.45 -2.50 -20.72
CA LYS A 436 15.62 -1.08 -21.00
C LYS A 436 16.24 -0.86 -22.38
N LEU A 437 17.36 -1.51 -22.71
CA LEU A 437 18.01 -1.37 -24.03
C LEU A 437 17.08 -1.77 -25.20
N ASN A 438 16.23 -2.77 -24.99
CA ASN A 438 15.26 -3.26 -25.97
C ASN A 438 13.85 -2.65 -25.81
N TRP A 439 13.70 -1.65 -24.94
CA TRP A 439 12.43 -0.96 -24.72
C TRP A 439 11.83 -0.39 -26.02
N PRO A 440 12.60 0.17 -26.97
CA PRO A 440 12.03 0.63 -28.23
C PRO A 440 11.31 -0.47 -29.03
N PHE A 441 11.73 -1.73 -28.90
CA PHE A 441 11.08 -2.86 -29.58
C PHE A 441 9.82 -3.32 -28.85
N TYR A 442 9.90 -3.50 -27.52
CA TYR A 442 8.86 -4.20 -26.76
C TYR A 442 8.01 -3.28 -25.87
N GLY A 443 8.48 -2.06 -25.63
CA GLY A 443 7.89 -1.10 -24.70
C GLY A 443 7.30 0.12 -25.38
N ALA A 444 7.77 0.50 -26.57
CA ALA A 444 7.33 1.72 -27.26
C ALA A 444 6.15 1.50 -28.22
N THR A 445 5.64 2.60 -28.78
CA THR A 445 4.68 2.55 -29.89
C THR A 445 5.32 2.00 -31.16
N GLY A 446 4.56 1.27 -31.98
CA GLY A 446 5.07 0.71 -33.25
C GLY A 446 4.50 -0.63 -33.66
N TYR A 447 3.69 -1.26 -32.80
CA TYR A 447 3.08 -2.56 -33.12
C TYR A 447 2.04 -2.47 -34.20
N LYS A 448 2.13 -3.39 -35.16
CA LYS A 448 1.08 -3.59 -36.17
C LYS A 448 0.37 -4.90 -35.90
N GLN A 449 -0.93 -4.91 -36.12
CA GLN A 449 -1.72 -6.13 -36.01
C GLN A 449 -2.59 -6.26 -37.23
N ASN A 450 -2.44 -7.40 -37.89
CA ASN A 450 -3.24 -7.78 -39.05
C ASN A 450 -4.21 -8.88 -38.61
N THR A 451 -5.49 -8.67 -38.84
CA THR A 451 -6.58 -9.60 -38.45
C THR A 451 -7.62 -9.61 -39.57
N LEU A 452 -8.50 -10.60 -39.56
CA LEU A 452 -9.61 -10.69 -40.53
C LEU A 452 -10.50 -9.43 -40.54
N ASN A 453 -10.65 -8.78 -39.38
CA ASN A 453 -11.47 -7.57 -39.23
C ASN A 453 -10.74 -6.27 -39.62
N GLY A 454 -9.43 -6.30 -39.83
CA GLY A 454 -8.67 -5.13 -40.24
C GLY A 454 -7.19 -5.16 -39.85
N ASN A 455 -6.44 -4.32 -40.55
CA ASN A 455 -5.02 -4.04 -40.28
C ASN A 455 -4.92 -2.74 -39.50
N ARG A 456 -4.33 -2.78 -38.30
CA ARG A 456 -4.25 -1.63 -37.40
C ARG A 456 -2.84 -1.46 -36.83
N SER A 457 -2.47 -0.21 -36.57
CA SER A 457 -1.25 0.13 -35.83
C SER A 457 -1.63 0.61 -34.43
N TYR A 458 -0.97 0.06 -33.42
CA TYR A 458 -1.15 0.47 -32.03
C TYR A 458 -0.27 1.68 -31.73
N LEU A 459 -0.94 2.84 -31.71
CA LEU A 459 -0.38 4.06 -31.17
C LEU A 459 -0.61 4.08 -29.64
N PHE A 460 0.31 4.70 -28.89
CA PHE A 460 0.29 4.82 -27.42
C PHE A 460 0.48 3.54 -26.60
N HIS A 461 1.03 2.45 -27.17
CA HIS A 461 1.58 1.36 -26.35
C HIS A 461 2.78 1.86 -25.55
N HIS A 462 2.81 1.53 -24.26
CA HIS A 462 3.88 1.91 -23.35
C HIS A 462 4.10 0.81 -22.30
N GLY A 463 5.32 0.29 -22.20
CA GLY A 463 5.69 -0.80 -21.28
C GLY A 463 6.66 -0.39 -20.17
N THR A 464 6.54 -0.95 -18.97
CA THR A 464 7.63 -0.96 -17.97
C THR A 464 8.68 -2.02 -18.30
N PRO A 465 9.87 -2.04 -17.66
CA PRO A 465 10.87 -3.08 -17.91
C PRO A 465 10.36 -4.52 -17.70
N SER A 466 9.53 -4.82 -16.68
CA SER A 466 8.97 -6.18 -16.55
C SER A 466 7.85 -6.46 -17.54
N GLN A 467 7.11 -5.45 -18.00
CA GLN A 467 6.20 -5.62 -19.13
C GLN A 467 6.97 -5.89 -20.43
N VAL A 468 8.09 -5.22 -20.66
CA VAL A 468 9.02 -5.53 -21.76
C VAL A 468 9.52 -6.97 -21.65
N LYS A 469 9.94 -7.41 -20.45
CA LYS A 469 10.32 -8.80 -20.19
C LYS A 469 9.19 -9.76 -20.57
N ALA A 470 7.97 -9.54 -20.07
CA ALA A 470 6.82 -10.38 -20.36
C ALA A 470 6.49 -10.45 -21.86
N ILE A 471 6.50 -9.30 -22.54
CA ILE A 471 6.25 -9.20 -23.98
C ILE A 471 7.34 -9.93 -24.76
N ALA A 472 8.62 -9.72 -24.41
CA ALA A 472 9.73 -10.41 -25.05
C ALA A 472 9.69 -11.93 -24.79
N MET A 473 9.35 -12.37 -23.57
CA MET A 473 9.18 -13.79 -23.25
C MET A 473 8.09 -14.42 -24.12
N ALA A 474 6.92 -13.78 -24.22
CA ALA A 474 5.86 -14.22 -25.11
C ALA A 474 6.34 -14.25 -26.57
N TYR A 475 7.02 -13.19 -27.03
CA TYR A 475 7.54 -13.09 -28.39
C TYR A 475 8.45 -14.25 -28.77
N TYR A 476 9.47 -14.55 -27.97
CA TYR A 476 10.40 -15.64 -28.28
C TYR A 476 9.73 -17.01 -28.16
N SER A 477 8.83 -17.19 -27.18
CA SER A 477 8.16 -18.49 -26.94
C SER A 477 7.05 -18.80 -27.94
N THR A 478 6.47 -17.79 -28.59
CA THR A 478 5.41 -17.99 -29.60
C THR A 478 5.93 -17.91 -31.03
N ARG A 479 7.25 -17.98 -31.25
CA ARG A 479 7.80 -18.01 -32.61
C ARG A 479 7.50 -19.35 -33.30
N PRO A 480 7.36 -19.35 -34.64
CA PRO A 480 7.19 -20.59 -35.40
C PRO A 480 8.27 -21.61 -35.04
N LEU A 481 7.88 -22.87 -34.93
CA LEU A 481 8.70 -24.03 -34.59
C LEU A 481 9.35 -23.99 -33.20
N SER A 482 8.92 -23.09 -32.29
CA SER A 482 9.46 -23.04 -30.93
C SER A 482 9.18 -24.33 -30.15
N GLU A 483 10.15 -24.76 -29.35
CA GLU A 483 9.99 -25.88 -28.41
C GLU A 483 8.94 -25.61 -27.33
N ALA A 484 8.58 -24.35 -27.08
CA ALA A 484 7.56 -23.97 -26.11
C ALA A 484 6.11 -24.25 -26.60
N ILE A 485 5.92 -24.43 -27.91
CA ILE A 485 4.62 -24.72 -28.52
C ILE A 485 4.49 -26.23 -28.76
N ASP A 486 3.36 -26.81 -28.33
CA ASP A 486 3.07 -28.21 -28.61
C ASP A 486 2.31 -28.36 -29.94
N TYR A 487 2.92 -29.00 -30.92
CA TYR A 487 2.32 -29.23 -32.24
C TYR A 487 1.61 -30.59 -32.37
N SER A 488 1.47 -31.36 -31.29
CA SER A 488 0.92 -32.73 -31.36
C SER A 488 -0.54 -32.77 -31.81
N SER A 489 -1.38 -31.85 -31.32
CA SER A 489 -2.78 -31.72 -31.72
C SER A 489 -3.22 -30.25 -31.68
N PRO A 490 -4.33 -29.89 -32.36
CA PRO A 490 -4.90 -28.55 -32.27
C PRO A 490 -5.17 -28.11 -30.82
N TYR A 491 -5.65 -29.04 -29.98
CA TYR A 491 -5.93 -28.78 -28.58
C TYR A 491 -4.67 -28.40 -27.80
N THR A 492 -3.62 -29.22 -27.88
CA THR A 492 -2.38 -28.96 -27.12
C THR A 492 -1.67 -27.72 -27.62
N PHE A 493 -1.73 -27.45 -28.93
CA PHE A 493 -1.24 -26.21 -29.54
C PHE A 493 -1.93 -24.97 -28.98
N ARG A 494 -3.26 -25.01 -28.83
CA ARG A 494 -4.01 -23.91 -28.21
C ARG A 494 -3.67 -23.75 -26.73
N GLN A 495 -3.60 -24.86 -25.99
CA GLN A 495 -3.27 -24.83 -24.57
C GLN A 495 -1.86 -24.29 -24.31
N SER A 496 -0.86 -24.67 -25.11
CA SER A 496 0.50 -24.17 -24.97
C SER A 496 0.57 -22.66 -25.19
N HIS A 497 -0.08 -22.14 -26.23
CA HIS A 497 -0.18 -20.69 -26.47
C HIS A 497 -0.88 -19.97 -25.32
N ALA A 498 -2.03 -20.45 -24.86
CA ALA A 498 -2.77 -19.83 -23.78
C ALA A 498 -1.97 -19.83 -22.46
N ASN A 499 -1.22 -20.91 -22.17
CA ASN A 499 -0.35 -21.00 -21.00
C ASN A 499 0.82 -20.01 -21.08
N ILE A 500 1.47 -19.86 -22.25
CA ILE A 500 2.55 -18.87 -22.45
C ILE A 500 2.02 -17.45 -22.22
N LEU A 501 0.87 -17.12 -22.81
CA LEU A 501 0.26 -15.79 -22.64
C LEU A 501 -0.17 -15.53 -21.20
N ALA A 502 -0.64 -16.56 -20.48
CA ALA A 502 -0.99 -16.46 -19.08
C ALA A 502 0.24 -16.20 -18.20
N GLU A 503 1.35 -16.90 -18.43
CA GLU A 503 2.58 -16.70 -17.67
C GLU A 503 3.19 -15.32 -17.94
N ALA A 504 3.24 -14.90 -19.22
CA ALA A 504 3.65 -13.55 -19.58
C ALA A 504 2.72 -12.49 -18.96
N GLY A 505 1.41 -12.74 -18.94
CA GLY A 505 0.43 -11.88 -18.30
C GLY A 505 0.69 -11.69 -16.81
N VAL A 506 0.87 -12.78 -16.05
CA VAL A 506 1.22 -12.74 -14.62
C VAL A 506 2.56 -12.02 -14.41
N GLN A 507 3.58 -12.30 -15.21
CA GLN A 507 4.88 -11.64 -15.15
C GLN A 507 4.76 -10.12 -15.40
N SER A 508 3.85 -9.69 -16.28
CA SER A 508 3.59 -8.28 -16.56
C SER A 508 2.93 -7.54 -15.40
N MET A 509 2.27 -8.28 -14.49
CA MET A 509 1.62 -7.73 -13.30
C MET A 509 2.58 -7.53 -12.13
N GLU A 510 3.71 -8.24 -12.09
CA GLU A 510 4.70 -8.12 -11.00
C GLU A 510 5.25 -6.69 -10.82
N ASP A 511 5.27 -5.88 -11.89
CA ASP A 511 5.62 -4.45 -11.82
C ASP A 511 4.47 -3.58 -11.34
N ARG A 512 3.22 -3.95 -11.62
CA ARG A 512 2.04 -3.20 -11.18
C ARG A 512 1.96 -3.22 -9.64
N ASP A 513 2.36 -4.34 -9.04
CA ASP A 513 2.43 -4.51 -7.58
C ASP A 513 3.70 -3.91 -6.96
N LYS A 514 4.67 -3.38 -7.73
CA LYS A 514 5.78 -2.61 -7.14
C LYS A 514 5.28 -1.34 -6.44
N ALA A 515 4.13 -0.79 -6.84
CA ALA A 515 3.46 0.27 -6.09
C ALA A 515 3.14 -0.19 -4.64
N SER A 516 2.69 -1.43 -4.46
CA SER A 516 2.41 -2.04 -3.15
C SER A 516 3.62 -2.12 -2.21
N LYS A 517 4.86 -2.08 -2.71
CA LYS A 517 6.07 -2.00 -1.86
C LYS A 517 6.18 -0.68 -1.11
N SER A 518 5.63 0.40 -1.67
CA SER A 518 5.62 1.71 -1.02
C SER A 518 4.64 1.75 0.15
N THR A 519 3.49 1.09 -0.04
CA THR A 519 2.50 0.84 1.02
C THR A 519 3.06 -0.08 2.10
N GLU A 520 3.84 -1.10 1.74
CA GLU A 520 4.58 -1.91 2.70
C GLU A 520 5.59 -1.06 3.49
N ALA A 521 6.35 -0.20 2.80
CA ALA A 521 7.26 0.73 3.46
C ALA A 521 6.53 1.74 4.36
N LEU A 522 5.31 2.14 4.02
CA LEU A 522 4.45 2.98 4.86
C LEU A 522 3.99 2.24 6.12
N CYS A 523 3.54 0.99 6.00
CA CYS A 523 3.12 0.17 7.15
C CYS A 523 4.30 -0.12 8.09
N GLU A 524 5.46 -0.50 7.53
CA GLU A 524 6.69 -0.66 8.31
C GLU A 524 7.09 0.63 9.02
N TRP A 525 6.86 1.78 8.37
CA TRP A 525 7.13 3.07 8.98
C TRP A 525 6.12 3.41 10.09
N GLU A 526 4.83 3.12 9.93
CA GLU A 526 3.83 3.34 10.98
C GLU A 526 4.13 2.47 12.22
N GLU A 527 4.66 1.25 12.02
CA GLU A 527 5.19 0.39 13.10
C GLU A 527 6.41 1.04 13.79
N ASP A 528 7.40 1.51 13.02
CA ASP A 528 8.57 2.21 13.55
C ASP A 528 8.17 3.49 14.31
N LEU A 529 7.25 4.29 13.77
CA LEU A 529 6.70 5.49 14.39
C LEU A 529 6.05 5.17 15.73
N ALA A 530 5.18 4.15 15.75
CA ALA A 530 4.51 3.71 16.96
C ALA A 530 5.53 3.30 18.04
N ALA A 531 6.61 2.61 17.66
CA ALA A 531 7.67 2.22 18.58
C ALA A 531 8.42 3.44 19.17
N VAL A 532 8.76 4.44 18.35
CA VAL A 532 9.44 5.67 18.79
C VAL A 532 8.55 6.47 19.75
N VAL A 533 7.30 6.74 19.37
CA VAL A 533 6.36 7.52 20.18
C VAL A 533 6.08 6.82 21.51
N LYS A 534 5.87 5.50 21.49
CA LYS A 534 5.67 4.69 22.70
C LYS A 534 6.88 4.71 23.64
N SER A 535 8.09 4.68 23.09
CA SER A 535 9.33 4.78 23.89
C SER A 535 9.44 6.13 24.61
N VAL A 536 9.16 7.25 23.92
CA VAL A 536 9.15 8.59 24.50
C VAL A 536 8.07 8.71 25.58
N LYS A 537 6.83 8.31 25.25
CA LYS A 537 5.69 8.29 26.19
C LYS A 537 6.02 7.52 27.47
N SER A 538 6.58 6.32 27.35
CA SER A 538 6.94 5.47 28.49
C SER A 538 7.88 6.17 29.48
N ARG A 539 8.90 6.88 28.99
CA ARG A 539 9.84 7.65 29.83
C ARG A 539 9.13 8.79 30.55
N MET A 540 8.31 9.58 29.84
CA MET A 540 7.53 10.65 30.45
C MET A 540 6.59 10.12 31.54
N GLY A 541 5.96 8.97 31.30
CA GLY A 541 5.15 8.27 32.30
C GLY A 541 5.95 7.85 33.53
N LYS A 542 7.19 7.34 33.36
CA LYS A 542 8.09 6.99 34.49
C LYS A 542 8.38 8.21 35.36
N VAL A 543 8.71 9.35 34.75
CA VAL A 543 8.97 10.60 35.48
C VAL A 543 7.69 11.09 36.18
N ARG A 544 6.53 11.11 35.50
CA ARG A 544 5.25 11.51 36.11
C ARG A 544 4.91 10.65 37.32
N ARG A 545 5.00 9.32 37.22
CA ARG A 545 4.73 8.40 38.32
C ARG A 545 5.65 8.63 39.51
N ARG A 546 6.94 8.93 39.28
CA ARG A 546 7.88 9.30 40.34
C ARG A 546 7.42 10.56 41.09
N HIS A 547 6.98 11.59 40.38
CA HIS A 547 6.44 12.79 41.02
C HIS A 547 5.14 12.53 41.77
N GLN A 548 4.24 11.74 41.20
CA GLN A 548 2.99 11.37 41.88
C GLN A 548 3.26 10.57 43.16
N GLU A 549 4.25 9.66 43.16
CA GLU A 549 4.63 8.91 44.36
C GLU A 549 5.23 9.83 45.45
N ASN A 550 6.08 10.78 45.05
CA ASN A 550 6.63 11.79 45.97
C ASN A 550 5.51 12.67 46.57
N ALA A 551 4.56 13.10 45.73
CA ALA A 551 3.40 13.89 46.16
C ALA A 551 2.48 13.08 47.08
N ARG A 552 2.28 11.79 46.80
CA ARG A 552 1.50 10.86 47.62
C ARG A 552 2.13 10.63 48.98
N THR A 553 3.44 10.39 49.01
CA THR A 553 4.20 10.29 50.26
C THR A 553 4.06 11.57 51.08
N SER A 554 4.17 12.73 50.44
CA SER A 554 4.01 14.03 51.11
C SER A 554 2.60 14.23 51.66
N PHE A 555 1.56 13.84 50.90
CA PHE A 555 0.17 13.92 51.33
C PHE A 555 -0.15 12.99 52.50
N ALA A 556 0.36 11.75 52.49
CA ALA A 556 0.16 10.78 53.56
C ALA A 556 0.75 11.25 54.92
N HIS A 557 1.77 12.11 54.90
CA HIS A 557 2.33 12.73 56.11
C HIS A 557 1.60 14.03 56.53
N SER A 558 0.61 14.50 55.77
CA SER A 558 -0.16 15.70 56.08
C SER A 558 -1.32 15.40 57.04
N THR A 559 -1.74 16.40 57.82
CA THR A 559 -2.91 16.30 58.71
C THR A 559 -4.22 16.08 57.95
N ASP A 560 -4.28 16.49 56.68
CA ASP A 560 -5.47 16.43 55.83
C ASP A 560 -5.78 15.00 55.34
N ALA A 561 -4.81 14.08 55.42
CA ALA A 561 -4.98 12.68 55.00
C ALA A 561 -5.92 11.88 55.93
N GLY A 562 -6.15 12.32 57.17
CA GLY A 562 -7.10 11.69 58.09
C GLY A 562 -6.66 10.34 58.68
N GLY A 563 -5.36 10.01 58.63
CA GLY A 563 -4.79 8.75 59.12
C GLY A 563 -4.34 7.81 58.00
N ASN A 564 -3.29 7.02 58.25
CA ASN A 564 -2.77 6.02 57.31
C ASN A 564 -3.59 4.71 57.37
N ILE A 565 -3.59 3.95 56.27
CA ILE A 565 -4.16 2.59 56.24
C ILE A 565 -3.16 1.63 56.90
N SER A 566 -3.55 0.95 57.98
CA SER A 566 -2.73 -0.06 58.67
C SER A 566 -3.28 -1.49 58.54
N GLU A 567 -2.39 -2.47 58.66
CA GLU A 567 -2.70 -3.91 58.78
C GLU A 567 -3.64 -4.49 57.70
N ILE A 568 -3.20 -4.54 56.44
CA ILE A 568 -3.94 -5.24 55.37
C ILE A 568 -3.73 -6.76 55.50
N ALA A 569 -4.79 -7.49 55.81
CA ALA A 569 -4.81 -8.95 55.86
C ALA A 569 -5.87 -9.52 54.90
N ILE A 570 -5.58 -10.70 54.35
CA ILE A 570 -6.45 -11.41 53.40
C ILE A 570 -6.81 -12.74 54.04
N PHE A 571 -8.11 -13.02 54.16
CA PHE A 571 -8.62 -14.23 54.78
C PHE A 571 -9.45 -15.02 53.77
N ALA A 572 -9.34 -16.36 53.78
CA ALA A 572 -10.29 -17.18 53.04
C ALA A 572 -11.68 -17.02 53.66
N THR A 573 -12.72 -17.00 52.82
CA THR A 573 -14.11 -16.81 53.25
C THR A 573 -14.48 -17.77 54.38
N GLY A 574 -14.87 -17.23 55.54
CA GLY A 574 -15.26 -18.03 56.73
C GLY A 574 -14.10 -18.49 57.64
N THR A 575 -12.87 -18.05 57.39
CA THR A 575 -11.70 -18.36 58.23
C THR A 575 -11.02 -17.09 58.74
N HIS A 576 -10.26 -17.19 59.84
CA HIS A 576 -9.46 -16.07 60.40
C HIS A 576 -7.96 -16.20 60.11
N ASP A 577 -7.55 -17.17 59.29
CA ASP A 577 -6.13 -17.40 58.95
C ASP A 577 -5.73 -16.64 57.69
N ALA A 578 -4.55 -16.01 57.72
CA ALA A 578 -4.03 -15.27 56.58
C ALA A 578 -3.77 -16.18 55.38
N LEU A 579 -4.29 -15.78 54.22
CA LEU A 579 -4.20 -16.52 52.96
C LEU A 579 -2.75 -16.54 52.44
N LYS A 580 -2.22 -17.73 52.14
CA LYS A 580 -0.90 -17.92 51.50
C LYS A 580 -0.99 -18.14 49.99
N GLU A 581 -2.12 -18.64 49.52
CA GLU A 581 -2.38 -18.96 48.13
C GLU A 581 -3.82 -18.58 47.75
N TRP A 582 -4.02 -17.93 46.61
CA TRP A 582 -5.33 -17.53 46.09
C TRP A 582 -5.54 -18.06 44.68
N THR A 583 -6.63 -18.81 44.47
CA THR A 583 -7.03 -19.29 43.14
C THR A 583 -8.00 -18.30 42.47
N PRO A 584 -7.79 -17.95 41.19
CA PRO A 584 -8.77 -17.22 40.37
C PRO A 584 -10.16 -17.86 40.43
N GLY A 585 -11.20 -17.05 40.57
CA GLY A 585 -12.59 -17.50 40.76
C GLY A 585 -13.02 -17.71 42.21
N ASN A 586 -12.09 -17.70 43.18
CA ASN A 586 -12.43 -17.82 44.60
C ASN A 586 -12.62 -16.46 45.28
N SER A 587 -13.55 -16.39 46.22
CA SER A 587 -13.73 -15.22 47.09
C SER A 587 -12.80 -15.24 48.30
N ALA A 588 -12.30 -14.07 48.69
CA ALA A 588 -11.55 -13.84 49.92
C ALA A 588 -12.00 -12.52 50.58
N THR A 589 -11.83 -12.42 51.90
CA THR A 589 -12.11 -11.19 52.64
C THR A 589 -10.82 -10.39 52.84
N VAL A 590 -10.80 -9.15 52.36
CA VAL A 590 -9.71 -8.20 52.56
C VAL A 590 -10.06 -7.31 53.74
N SER A 591 -9.33 -7.42 54.85
CA SER A 591 -9.45 -6.52 55.99
C SER A 591 -8.37 -5.45 55.96
N PHE A 592 -8.73 -4.22 56.31
CA PHE A 592 -7.80 -3.10 56.44
C PHE A 592 -8.31 -2.13 57.52
N ASP A 593 -7.41 -1.57 58.30
CA ASP A 593 -7.77 -0.56 59.30
C ASP A 593 -7.57 0.85 58.72
N TRP A 594 -8.67 1.56 58.51
CA TRP A 594 -8.65 2.97 58.09
C TRP A 594 -9.82 3.72 58.72
N ASN A 595 -9.53 4.55 59.72
CA ASN A 595 -10.53 5.34 60.44
C ASN A 595 -10.39 6.84 60.13
N PRO A 596 -11.00 7.36 59.05
CA PRO A 596 -11.03 8.80 58.81
C PRO A 596 -11.88 9.49 59.89
N GLN A 597 -11.35 10.55 60.51
CA GLN A 597 -11.90 11.28 61.67
C GLN A 597 -13.39 11.71 61.60
N GLU A 598 -14.07 11.58 60.45
CA GLU A 598 -15.47 11.98 60.21
C GLU A 598 -16.51 10.88 60.47
N LEU A 599 -16.09 9.61 60.54
CA LEU A 599 -16.97 8.46 60.84
C LEU A 599 -17.22 8.27 62.35
N SER A 600 -16.33 8.78 63.22
CA SER A 600 -16.45 8.70 64.68
C SER A 600 -17.58 9.56 65.27
N ASP A 601 -18.06 10.58 64.54
CA ASP A 601 -19.15 11.47 64.97
C ASP A 601 -20.54 10.93 64.60
N THR A 602 -20.83 9.65 64.86
CA THR A 602 -22.16 9.04 64.64
C THR A 602 -23.01 8.93 65.90
N SER A 603 -22.45 9.20 67.08
CA SER A 603 -23.15 9.12 68.36
C SER A 603 -24.06 10.33 68.69
N THR A 604 -24.20 11.31 67.80
CA THR A 604 -24.91 12.59 68.08
C THR A 604 -26.07 12.94 67.13
N VAL A 605 -26.45 12.06 66.19
CA VAL A 605 -27.56 12.33 65.24
C VAL A 605 -28.89 11.76 65.76
N PRO A 606 -30.01 12.52 65.79
CA PRO A 606 -31.32 12.03 66.24
C PRO A 606 -31.90 10.94 65.32
N GLU A 607 -32.53 9.91 65.91
CA GLU A 607 -32.89 8.60 65.31
C GLU A 607 -33.70 8.65 63.99
N GLY A 608 -34.37 9.77 63.66
CA GLY A 608 -35.20 9.92 62.46
C GLY A 608 -34.45 10.26 61.16
N ASP A 609 -33.25 10.86 61.25
CA ASP A 609 -32.45 11.32 60.08
C ASP A 609 -31.19 10.46 59.83
N VAL A 610 -31.04 9.37 60.60
CA VAL A 610 -29.84 8.53 60.62
C VAL A 610 -29.57 7.87 59.27
N ALA A 611 -30.61 7.52 58.50
CA ALA A 611 -30.45 6.88 57.19
C ALA A 611 -29.88 7.86 56.13
N SER A 612 -30.45 9.06 56.03
CA SER A 612 -29.99 10.12 55.11
C SER A 612 -28.61 10.66 55.50
N ALA A 613 -28.35 10.82 56.81
CA ALA A 613 -27.04 11.23 57.32
C ALA A 613 -25.96 10.16 57.10
N LYS A 614 -26.29 8.87 57.26
CA LYS A 614 -25.37 7.76 56.92
C LYS A 614 -25.10 7.67 55.42
N TYR A 615 -26.11 7.88 54.57
CA TYR A 615 -25.93 7.91 53.11
C TYR A 615 -25.02 9.07 52.67
N ASN A 616 -25.26 10.29 53.19
CA ASN A 616 -24.42 11.45 52.88
C ASN A 616 -22.97 11.26 53.36
N LYS A 617 -22.75 10.66 54.54
CA LYS A 617 -21.39 10.36 55.04
C LYS A 617 -20.68 9.25 54.23
N ARG A 618 -21.38 8.21 53.80
CA ARG A 618 -20.84 7.15 52.90
C ARG A 618 -20.34 7.72 51.57
N SER A 619 -20.98 8.80 51.09
CA SER A 619 -20.61 9.48 49.85
C SER A 619 -19.42 10.44 49.95
N GLN A 620 -18.81 10.62 51.14
CA GLN A 620 -17.70 11.58 51.35
C GLN A 620 -16.31 11.06 50.95
N GLY A 621 -16.21 9.80 50.55
CA GLY A 621 -14.97 9.21 50.05
C GLY A 621 -15.19 7.83 49.44
N ARG A 622 -14.09 7.19 49.03
CA ARG A 622 -14.12 5.84 48.45
C ARG A 622 -12.84 5.06 48.75
N ILE A 623 -12.93 3.74 48.65
CA ILE A 623 -11.80 2.82 48.74
C ILE A 623 -11.64 2.10 47.40
N GLU A 624 -10.40 1.95 46.96
CA GLU A 624 -10.00 1.17 45.78
C GLU A 624 -9.14 -0.01 46.22
N ILE A 625 -9.43 -1.20 45.69
CA ILE A 625 -8.67 -2.42 45.94
C ILE A 625 -8.17 -2.97 44.60
N SER A 626 -6.85 -3.10 44.49
CA SER A 626 -6.17 -3.52 43.27
C SER A 626 -5.19 -4.67 43.53
N LEU A 627 -5.03 -5.53 42.54
CA LEU A 627 -4.14 -6.66 42.54
C LEU A 627 -2.83 -6.32 41.81
N TRP A 628 -1.69 -6.67 42.42
CA TRP A 628 -0.36 -6.40 41.89
C TRP A 628 0.45 -7.68 41.80
N ARG A 629 1.09 -7.93 40.66
CA ARG A 629 1.96 -9.09 40.39
C ARG A 629 3.42 -8.68 40.47
N ARG A 630 4.29 -9.57 40.95
CA ARG A 630 5.73 -9.38 40.85
C ARG A 630 6.24 -9.53 39.40
N LYS A 631 7.18 -8.69 38.98
CA LYS A 631 7.87 -8.80 37.69
C LYS A 631 8.70 -10.07 37.64
N THR A 632 8.58 -10.80 36.54
CA THR A 632 9.46 -11.93 36.19
C THR A 632 10.68 -11.42 35.41
N GLN A 633 11.71 -12.26 35.29
CA GLN A 633 12.87 -11.92 34.47
C GLN A 633 12.52 -11.75 32.99
N ASN A 634 11.49 -12.47 32.50
CA ASN A 634 11.02 -12.35 31.13
C ASN A 634 10.40 -10.96 30.88
N ASP A 635 9.61 -10.44 31.82
CA ASP A 635 9.03 -9.08 31.70
C ASP A 635 10.13 -8.01 31.59
N LEU A 636 11.20 -8.17 32.37
CA LEU A 636 12.36 -7.26 32.34
C LEU A 636 13.12 -7.34 31.02
N ASN A 637 13.31 -8.56 30.50
CA ASN A 637 13.97 -8.78 29.21
C ASN A 637 13.15 -8.21 28.04
N GLU A 638 11.83 -8.34 28.06
CA GLU A 638 10.94 -7.77 27.05
C GLU A 638 10.95 -6.23 27.06
N GLU A 639 10.93 -5.62 28.25
CA GLU A 639 11.06 -4.16 28.41
C GLU A 639 12.40 -3.67 27.84
N TYR A 640 13.50 -4.38 28.13
CA TYR A 640 14.82 -4.08 27.59
C TYR A 640 14.87 -4.20 26.05
N LEU A 641 14.38 -5.29 25.48
CA LEU A 641 14.37 -5.50 24.02
C LEU A 641 13.53 -4.45 23.30
N CYS A 642 12.38 -4.07 23.87
CA CYS A 642 11.54 -3.01 23.31
C CYS A 642 12.28 -1.66 23.30
N HIS A 643 13.00 -1.34 24.37
CA HIS A 643 13.80 -0.11 24.45
C HIS A 643 15.00 -0.11 23.49
N ALA A 644 15.74 -1.22 23.40
CA ALA A 644 16.87 -1.36 22.50
C ALA A 644 16.44 -1.25 21.02
N ASN A 645 15.32 -1.87 20.65
CA ASN A 645 14.76 -1.75 19.30
C ASN A 645 14.36 -0.32 18.97
N ALA A 646 13.67 0.38 19.89
CA ALA A 646 13.29 1.78 19.68
C ALA A 646 14.52 2.70 19.54
N GLN A 647 15.59 2.46 20.31
CA GLN A 647 16.84 3.22 20.18
C GLN A 647 17.50 3.02 18.81
N ASN A 648 17.57 1.79 18.32
CA ASN A 648 18.08 1.50 16.98
C ASN A 648 17.26 2.20 15.88
N ILE A 649 15.94 2.28 16.04
CA ILE A 649 15.05 2.97 15.10
C ILE A 649 15.25 4.49 15.16
N CYS A 650 15.41 5.07 16.36
CA CYS A 650 15.67 6.51 16.57
C CYS A 650 16.99 7.00 15.97
N GLN A 651 17.93 6.12 15.62
CA GLN A 651 19.16 6.50 14.92
C GLN A 651 18.91 6.92 13.45
N LYS A 652 17.72 6.63 12.90
CA LYS A 652 17.31 7.11 11.56
C LYS A 652 16.97 8.60 11.64
N GLU A 653 17.45 9.41 10.68
CA GLU A 653 17.39 10.88 10.70
C GLU A 653 15.98 11.45 10.98
N ILE A 654 14.97 11.05 10.19
CA ILE A 654 13.59 11.52 10.40
C ILE A 654 12.98 11.02 11.72
N MET A 655 13.34 9.83 12.20
CA MET A 655 12.82 9.31 13.47
C MET A 655 13.35 10.09 14.67
N LYS A 656 14.58 10.59 14.55
CA LYS A 656 15.16 11.50 15.55
C LYS A 656 14.37 12.80 15.65
N ASP A 657 14.04 13.41 14.50
CA ASP A 657 13.23 14.64 14.46
C ASP A 657 11.84 14.41 15.05
N ILE A 658 11.20 13.27 14.72
CA ILE A 658 9.90 12.89 15.29
C ILE A 658 10.00 12.67 16.80
N SER A 659 11.08 12.03 17.29
CA SER A 659 11.31 11.88 18.73
C SER A 659 11.43 13.23 19.42
N HIS A 660 12.18 14.18 18.85
CA HIS A 660 12.31 15.55 19.40
C HIS A 660 10.98 16.29 19.37
N TYR A 661 10.23 16.18 18.27
CA TYR A 661 8.89 16.75 18.16
C TYR A 661 7.94 16.17 19.21
N THR A 662 7.97 14.86 19.44
CA THR A 662 7.11 14.19 20.44
C THR A 662 7.36 14.75 21.84
N VAL A 663 8.63 14.97 22.19
CA VAL A 663 9.02 15.56 23.47
C VAL A 663 8.55 17.00 23.56
N TRP A 664 8.84 17.82 22.53
CA TRP A 664 8.39 19.20 22.47
C TRP A 664 6.87 19.32 22.57
N PHE A 665 6.13 18.46 21.88
CA PHE A 665 4.67 18.42 21.87
C PHE A 665 4.11 18.17 23.27
N TYR A 666 4.59 17.12 23.96
CA TYR A 666 4.09 16.82 25.31
C TYR A 666 4.54 17.83 26.37
N THR A 667 5.68 18.47 26.19
CA THR A 667 6.19 19.47 27.15
C THR A 667 5.56 20.84 26.97
N ASN A 668 5.23 21.26 25.74
CA ASN A 668 4.76 22.63 25.47
C ASN A 668 3.27 22.72 25.10
N VAL A 669 2.70 21.66 24.51
CA VAL A 669 1.31 21.66 24.02
C VAL A 669 0.37 21.02 25.04
N VAL A 670 0.72 19.86 25.59
CA VAL A 670 -0.19 19.06 26.45
C VAL A 670 -0.22 19.52 27.91
N ASN A 671 0.73 20.36 28.34
CA ASN A 671 0.88 20.96 29.68
C ASN A 671 -0.31 20.69 30.62
N ASN A 672 -0.23 19.61 31.40
CA ASN A 672 -1.31 19.23 32.31
C ASN A 672 -1.00 19.77 33.73
N PRO A 673 -1.46 20.99 34.08
CA PRO A 673 -1.17 21.60 35.38
C PRO A 673 -1.68 20.77 36.57
N GLU A 674 -2.69 19.92 36.37
CA GLU A 674 -3.29 19.14 37.47
C GLU A 674 -2.35 18.08 38.05
N CYS A 675 -1.35 17.62 37.29
CA CYS A 675 -0.34 16.64 37.75
C CYS A 675 0.98 17.25 38.21
N PHE A 676 1.22 18.56 37.99
CA PHE A 676 2.56 19.14 38.06
C PHE A 676 2.57 20.47 38.81
N ASP A 677 2.44 20.42 40.14
CA ASP A 677 2.62 21.56 41.06
C ASP A 677 4.08 22.13 41.08
N ALA A 678 4.94 21.82 40.10
CA ALA A 678 6.32 22.30 40.04
C ALA A 678 6.83 22.46 38.59
N GLU A 679 6.38 23.52 37.90
CA GLU A 679 6.64 23.88 36.50
C GLU A 679 8.12 24.00 36.05
N ASN A 680 9.13 23.79 36.89
CA ASN A 680 10.54 23.98 36.50
C ASN A 680 11.49 22.80 36.76
N LYS A 681 11.06 21.77 37.49
CA LYS A 681 11.92 20.62 37.84
C LYS A 681 11.68 19.41 36.95
N PHE A 682 10.41 19.12 36.66
CA PHE A 682 10.01 18.06 35.73
C PHE A 682 10.58 18.25 34.33
N LEU A 683 10.46 19.47 33.77
CA LEU A 683 10.97 19.79 32.43
C LEU A 683 12.50 19.61 32.34
N LYS A 684 13.25 20.03 33.37
CA LYS A 684 14.71 19.83 33.43
C LYS A 684 15.11 18.36 33.58
N ASP A 685 14.36 17.59 34.38
CA ASP A 685 14.64 16.17 34.60
C ASP A 685 14.29 15.32 33.34
N VAL A 686 13.25 15.74 32.59
CA VAL A 686 12.87 15.15 31.29
C VAL A 686 13.90 15.49 30.22
N ASP A 687 14.34 16.75 30.11
CA ASP A 687 15.39 17.17 29.17
C ASP A 687 16.73 16.46 29.45
N LEU A 688 17.14 16.33 30.72
CA LEU A 688 18.37 15.63 31.12
C LEU A 688 18.35 14.11 30.83
N GLN A 689 17.19 13.44 30.95
CA GLN A 689 17.05 12.02 30.61
C GLN A 689 16.92 11.76 29.10
N ILE A 690 16.50 12.75 28.33
CA ILE A 690 16.31 12.66 26.87
C ILE A 690 17.59 13.02 26.11
N ASP A 691 18.42 13.94 26.62
CA ASP A 691 19.77 14.15 26.10
C ASP A 691 20.63 12.88 26.22
N GLY A 692 20.37 12.04 27.23
CA GLY A 692 20.91 10.68 27.32
C GLY A 692 20.47 9.76 26.18
N LEU A 693 19.27 9.95 25.61
CA LEU A 693 18.74 9.17 24.48
C LEU A 693 19.46 9.47 23.16
N ASN A 694 19.88 10.73 22.98
CA ASN A 694 20.61 11.18 21.79
C ASN A 694 22.12 10.93 21.87
N ASN A 695 22.68 10.77 23.09
CA ASN A 695 24.13 10.74 23.34
C ASN A 695 24.65 9.49 24.06
N ALA A 696 23.81 8.58 24.58
CA ALA A 696 24.29 7.37 25.26
C ALA A 696 24.68 6.29 24.25
N THR A 697 25.97 6.25 23.93
CA THR A 697 26.59 5.07 23.31
C THR A 697 27.03 4.02 24.32
N ASP A 698 27.01 4.26 25.65
CA ASP A 698 27.60 3.27 26.58
C ASP A 698 27.25 3.37 28.09
N SER A 699 26.22 4.10 28.51
CA SER A 699 25.91 4.18 29.96
C SER A 699 24.74 3.27 30.34
N HIS A 700 25.06 2.20 31.08
CA HIS A 700 24.12 1.51 31.97
C HIS A 700 23.27 2.54 32.71
N GLU A 701 22.00 2.68 32.31
CA GLU A 701 21.04 3.52 33.04
C GLU A 701 20.98 3.01 34.50
N VAL A 702 21.14 3.96 35.43
CA VAL A 702 21.08 3.76 36.87
C VAL A 702 19.77 3.03 37.21
N VAL A 703 19.89 1.76 37.60
CA VAL A 703 18.80 0.97 38.16
C VAL A 703 18.42 1.63 39.50
N ASP A 704 17.30 2.33 39.52
CA ASP A 704 16.73 2.92 40.73
C ASP A 704 16.08 1.77 41.54
N ASP A 705 16.83 1.23 42.52
CA ASP A 705 16.56 0.09 43.42
C ASP A 705 15.35 0.30 44.37
N SER A 706 14.27 0.91 43.90
CA SER A 706 13.03 1.08 44.67
C SER A 706 12.15 -0.17 44.58
N GLU A 707 11.68 -0.71 45.71
CA GLU A 707 10.83 -1.91 45.80
C GLU A 707 9.57 -1.85 44.90
N HIS A 708 9.12 -0.64 44.55
CA HIS A 708 7.96 -0.42 43.68
C HIS A 708 8.21 -0.76 42.19
N GLN A 709 9.47 -0.78 41.71
CA GLN A 709 9.77 -1.18 40.33
C GLN A 709 9.59 -2.69 40.08
N HIS A 710 9.52 -3.50 41.13
CA HIS A 710 9.38 -4.96 41.03
C HIS A 710 7.93 -5.45 40.93
N TRP A 711 6.93 -4.57 40.99
CA TRP A 711 5.51 -4.97 40.95
C TRP A 711 4.79 -4.27 39.78
N ILE A 712 3.96 -5.02 39.05
CA ILE A 712 3.09 -4.53 37.96
C ILE A 712 1.63 -4.67 38.41
N PHE A 713 0.82 -3.68 38.06
CA PHE A 713 -0.63 -3.76 38.21
C PHE A 713 -1.20 -4.93 37.38
N ALA A 714 -1.97 -5.81 38.02
CA ALA A 714 -2.58 -6.96 37.36
C ALA A 714 -4.07 -6.73 37.06
N ALA A 715 -4.85 -6.29 38.05
CA ALA A 715 -6.29 -6.04 37.88
C ALA A 715 -6.81 -5.06 38.94
N MET A 716 -7.85 -4.31 38.58
CA MET A 716 -8.69 -3.61 39.55
C MET A 716 -9.77 -4.59 40.02
N LEU A 717 -9.87 -4.80 41.33
CA LEU A 717 -10.83 -5.74 41.92
C LEU A 717 -12.11 -5.01 42.32
N ASP A 718 -11.98 -3.80 42.88
CA ASP A 718 -13.08 -2.89 43.16
C ASP A 718 -12.54 -1.45 43.22
N ASP A 719 -13.21 -0.51 42.57
CA ASP A 719 -12.81 0.90 42.45
C ASP A 719 -13.84 1.88 43.04
N ASN A 720 -14.90 1.37 43.68
CA ASN A 720 -15.98 2.19 44.22
C ASN A 720 -16.58 1.63 45.52
N ILE A 721 -15.72 1.20 46.45
CA ILE A 721 -16.16 0.79 47.77
C ILE A 721 -16.51 2.04 48.58
N GLU A 722 -17.77 2.16 49.02
CA GLU A 722 -18.22 3.24 49.90
C GLU A 722 -17.56 3.15 51.28
N LEU A 723 -17.37 4.31 51.93
CA LEU A 723 -16.86 4.36 53.30
C LEU A 723 -17.92 3.82 54.27
N THR A 724 -17.83 2.54 54.61
CA THR A 724 -18.61 1.93 55.69
C THR A 724 -17.77 1.84 56.96
N GLY A 725 -18.39 1.80 58.14
CA GLY A 725 -17.67 1.59 59.41
C GLY A 725 -17.10 0.17 59.58
N GLU A 726 -17.17 -0.66 58.54
CA GLU A 726 -16.67 -2.03 58.50
C GLU A 726 -15.28 -2.05 57.86
N SER A 727 -14.30 -2.62 58.55
CA SER A 727 -12.89 -2.69 58.14
C SER A 727 -12.57 -3.94 57.30
N ALA A 728 -13.58 -4.55 56.66
CA ALA A 728 -13.42 -5.79 55.90
C ALA A 728 -14.40 -5.87 54.73
N HIS A 729 -13.91 -6.28 53.54
CA HIS A 729 -14.71 -6.44 52.33
C HIS A 729 -14.45 -7.79 51.65
N SER A 730 -15.52 -8.47 51.23
CA SER A 730 -15.42 -9.71 50.45
C SER A 730 -15.20 -9.39 48.98
N ILE A 731 -14.18 -10.00 48.37
CA ILE A 731 -13.78 -9.79 46.99
C ILE A 731 -13.64 -11.14 46.30
N THR A 732 -14.30 -11.30 45.16
CA THR A 732 -14.08 -12.44 44.26
C THR A 732 -12.98 -12.08 43.27
N LEU A 733 -11.92 -12.88 43.23
CA LEU A 733 -10.86 -12.74 42.24
C LEU A 733 -11.37 -13.22 40.88
N PRO A 734 -11.32 -12.44 39.79
CA PRO A 734 -11.70 -12.92 38.46
C PRO A 734 -10.90 -14.13 38.00
N PHE A 735 -11.45 -14.90 37.06
CA PHE A 735 -10.71 -15.95 36.35
C PHE A 735 -9.65 -15.40 35.38
N ALA A 736 -9.88 -14.19 34.86
CA ALA A 736 -8.99 -13.53 33.90
C ALA A 736 -9.00 -12.00 34.10
N ALA A 737 -7.88 -11.36 33.82
CA ALA A 737 -7.79 -9.90 33.75
C ALA A 737 -8.37 -9.43 32.41
N SER A 738 -9.34 -8.52 32.44
CA SER A 738 -9.75 -7.76 31.25
C SER A 738 -8.74 -6.66 30.99
N ASP A 739 -8.29 -6.54 29.75
CA ASP A 739 -7.71 -5.28 29.28
C ASP A 739 -8.82 -4.26 28.94
N PHE A 740 -8.42 -3.04 28.59
CA PHE A 740 -9.30 -1.95 28.18
C PHE A 740 -9.87 -2.12 26.76
N HIS A 741 -9.47 -3.18 26.04
CA HIS A 741 -10.05 -3.59 24.76
C HIS A 741 -11.11 -4.70 24.94
N GLY A 742 -11.42 -5.10 26.18
CA GLY A 742 -12.38 -6.15 26.48
C GLY A 742 -11.85 -7.57 26.25
N LYS A 743 -10.53 -7.74 26.08
CA LYS A 743 -9.90 -9.04 25.96
C LYS A 743 -9.53 -9.56 27.36
N TYR A 744 -10.00 -10.76 27.65
CA TYR A 744 -9.74 -11.43 28.93
C TYR A 744 -8.52 -12.33 28.82
N THR A 745 -7.53 -12.10 29.67
CA THR A 745 -6.28 -12.87 29.73
C THR A 745 -6.14 -13.55 31.09
N PRO A 746 -5.91 -14.87 31.15
CA PRO A 746 -5.73 -15.58 32.41
C PRO A 746 -4.57 -14.98 33.23
N PHE A 747 -4.73 -14.97 34.56
CA PHE A 747 -3.65 -14.54 35.44
C PHE A 747 -2.48 -15.54 35.38
N PRO A 748 -1.25 -15.09 35.10
CA PRO A 748 -0.11 -15.99 35.15
C PRO A 748 0.22 -16.38 36.60
N SER A 749 0.64 -17.62 36.79
CA SER A 749 1.06 -18.08 38.12
C SER A 749 2.24 -17.28 38.66
N GLY A 750 2.24 -16.98 39.96
CA GLY A 750 3.35 -16.29 40.60
C GLY A 750 2.98 -15.57 41.88
N GLU A 751 3.84 -14.63 42.27
CA GLU A 751 3.71 -13.88 43.52
C GLU A 751 2.89 -12.59 43.31
N TYR A 752 1.86 -12.41 44.14
CA TYR A 752 0.90 -11.31 44.08
C TYR A 752 0.76 -10.62 45.44
N ARG A 753 0.28 -9.36 45.43
CA ARG A 753 -0.11 -8.62 46.63
C ARG A 753 -1.32 -7.72 46.34
N ILE A 754 -2.07 -7.37 47.37
CA ILE A 754 -3.18 -6.41 47.28
C ILE A 754 -2.68 -5.03 47.67
N ARG A 755 -3.15 -4.01 46.95
CA ARG A 755 -3.03 -2.61 47.36
C ARG A 755 -4.41 -2.04 47.63
N VAL A 756 -4.56 -1.43 48.81
CA VAL A 756 -5.76 -0.69 49.21
C VAL A 756 -5.44 0.80 49.19
N ARG A 757 -6.30 1.60 48.55
CA ARG A 757 -6.21 3.06 48.53
C ARG A 757 -7.46 3.70 49.09
N GLY A 758 -7.29 4.74 49.91
CA GLY A 758 -8.36 5.53 50.48
C GLY A 758 -8.39 6.95 49.91
N PHE A 759 -9.56 7.39 49.45
CA PHE A 759 -9.80 8.74 48.94
C PHE A 759 -10.84 9.45 49.80
N ARG A 760 -10.53 10.68 50.25
CA ARG A 760 -11.48 11.58 50.92
C ARG A 760 -11.79 12.74 49.99
N TYR A 761 -13.06 12.91 49.59
CA TYR A 761 -13.44 13.93 48.61
C TYR A 761 -13.34 15.36 49.15
N GLU A 762 -13.39 15.56 50.47
CA GLU A 762 -13.18 16.89 51.06
C GLU A 762 -11.72 17.37 50.94
N ALA A 763 -10.77 16.49 51.29
CA ALA A 763 -9.34 16.77 51.16
C ALA A 763 -8.85 16.67 49.70
N ASN A 764 -9.60 15.95 48.85
CA ASN A 764 -9.29 15.76 47.44
C ASN A 764 -10.53 15.95 46.54
N PRO A 765 -11.04 17.20 46.39
CA PRO A 765 -12.24 17.47 45.58
C PRO A 765 -12.06 17.17 44.09
N SER A 766 -10.83 17.36 43.59
CA SER A 766 -10.45 17.04 42.21
C SER A 766 -10.21 15.55 41.97
N ARG A 767 -10.28 14.71 43.01
CA ARG A 767 -10.03 13.27 42.94
C ARG A 767 -8.66 12.91 42.35
N HIS A 768 -7.66 13.77 42.59
CA HIS A 768 -6.31 13.60 42.08
C HIS A 768 -5.66 12.30 42.62
N PRO A 769 -5.04 11.45 41.77
CA PRO A 769 -4.57 10.11 42.15
C PRO A 769 -3.37 10.10 43.09
N ALA A 770 -2.67 11.23 43.25
CA ALA A 770 -1.60 11.39 44.24
C ALA A 770 -2.10 11.85 45.63
N ARG A 771 -3.35 12.33 45.76
CA ARG A 771 -3.91 12.79 47.04
C ARG A 771 -4.77 11.69 47.65
N CYS A 772 -4.13 10.58 47.98
CA CYS A 772 -4.74 9.41 48.60
C CYS A 772 -3.78 8.79 49.63
N VAL A 773 -4.34 8.01 50.54
CA VAL A 773 -3.56 7.13 51.41
C VAL A 773 -3.52 5.74 50.81
N GLN A 774 -2.38 5.06 50.89
CA GLN A 774 -2.24 3.71 50.33
C GLN A 774 -1.41 2.82 51.24
N ASN A 775 -1.69 1.51 51.22
CA ASN A 775 -0.83 0.50 51.79
C ASN A 775 -0.94 -0.83 51.01
N PHE A 776 0.00 -1.74 51.23
CA PHE A 776 0.07 -3.05 50.56
C PHE A 776 -0.04 -4.21 51.56
N SER A 777 -0.67 -5.31 51.14
CA SER A 777 -0.67 -6.57 51.89
C SER A 777 0.70 -7.26 51.83
N LYS A 778 0.88 -8.29 52.66
CA LYS A 778 1.92 -9.31 52.42
C LYS A 778 1.67 -10.01 51.09
N SER A 779 2.72 -10.56 50.50
CA SER A 779 2.61 -11.31 49.26
C SER A 779 2.03 -12.71 49.48
N PHE A 780 1.35 -13.22 48.46
CA PHE A 780 0.76 -14.56 48.38
C PHE A 780 0.98 -15.14 46.98
N GLN A 781 0.84 -16.45 46.82
CA GLN A 781 0.92 -17.11 45.52
C GLN A 781 -0.45 -17.14 44.84
N LEU A 782 -0.49 -16.95 43.52
CA LEU A 782 -1.70 -17.10 42.72
C LEU A 782 -1.46 -18.19 41.69
N ASN A 783 -2.36 -19.18 41.63
CA ASN A 783 -2.29 -20.31 40.71
C ASN A 783 -3.67 -20.54 40.09
N ASP A 784 -3.76 -20.54 38.75
CA ASP A 784 -5.00 -20.88 38.04
C ASP A 784 -5.12 -22.39 37.86
N THR A 785 -6.02 -23.01 38.62
CA THR A 785 -6.27 -24.48 38.60
C THR A 785 -7.58 -24.85 37.91
N ILE A 786 -8.34 -23.89 37.33
CA ILE A 786 -9.70 -24.17 36.84
C ILE A 786 -9.73 -25.20 35.71
N SER A 787 -8.78 -25.13 34.78
CA SER A 787 -8.66 -26.09 33.67
C SER A 787 -8.31 -27.49 34.17
N GLU A 788 -7.46 -27.60 35.20
CA GLU A 788 -7.10 -28.87 35.80
C GLU A 788 -8.28 -29.50 36.55
N GLU A 789 -9.04 -28.71 37.31
CA GLU A 789 -10.21 -29.18 38.07
C GLU A 789 -11.37 -29.61 37.14
N ILE A 790 -11.63 -28.85 36.06
CA ILE A 790 -12.63 -29.24 35.05
C ILE A 790 -12.18 -30.53 34.35
N ASN A 791 -10.93 -30.60 33.89
CA ASN A 791 -10.41 -31.79 33.24
C ASN A 791 -10.39 -33.00 34.18
N ALA A 792 -10.07 -32.83 35.46
CA ALA A 792 -10.09 -33.90 36.45
C ALA A 792 -11.50 -34.43 36.73
N PHE A 793 -12.52 -33.57 36.64
CA PHE A 793 -13.93 -33.97 36.75
C PHE A 793 -14.40 -34.72 35.50
N VAL A 794 -14.11 -34.18 34.30
CA VAL A 794 -14.54 -34.75 33.01
C VAL A 794 -13.80 -36.04 32.66
N SER A 795 -12.51 -36.17 33.02
CA SER A 795 -11.66 -37.31 32.67
C SER A 795 -11.85 -38.54 33.58
N LYS A 796 -12.82 -38.53 34.50
CA LYS A 796 -13.09 -39.69 35.39
C LYS A 796 -13.53 -40.95 34.64
N ASP A 797 -14.05 -40.81 33.42
CA ASP A 797 -14.64 -41.94 32.67
C ASP A 797 -14.02 -42.23 31.28
N SER A 798 -13.20 -41.35 30.69
CA SER A 798 -12.38 -41.61 29.48
C SER A 798 -11.41 -40.45 29.19
N PRO A 799 -10.21 -40.69 28.63
CA PRO A 799 -9.33 -39.59 28.24
C PRO A 799 -9.81 -38.95 26.93
N VAL A 800 -9.94 -37.63 26.92
CA VAL A 800 -10.02 -36.75 25.74
C VAL A 800 -11.30 -36.92 24.88
N ASP A 801 -12.47 -36.63 25.45
CA ASP A 801 -13.63 -36.21 24.65
C ASP A 801 -13.78 -34.70 24.86
N ASP A 802 -13.65 -33.88 23.81
CA ASP A 802 -13.77 -32.40 23.88
C ASP A 802 -15.18 -31.93 24.30
N PHE A 803 -16.09 -32.88 24.53
CA PHE A 803 -17.52 -32.67 24.75
C PHE A 803 -18.01 -33.40 26.01
N PHE A 804 -18.58 -32.62 26.91
CA PHE A 804 -19.10 -33.01 28.22
C PHE A 804 -20.65 -33.15 28.18
N PRO A 805 -21.26 -34.21 28.76
CA PRO A 805 -22.72 -34.36 28.79
C PRO A 805 -23.43 -33.21 29.53
N SER A 806 -24.46 -32.60 28.93
CA SER A 806 -25.14 -31.45 29.56
C SER A 806 -25.88 -31.81 30.86
N GLU A 807 -26.29 -33.07 31.02
CA GLU A 807 -26.98 -33.58 32.22
C GLU A 807 -26.10 -33.52 33.48
N GLU A 808 -24.77 -33.57 33.31
CA GLU A 808 -23.80 -33.54 34.40
C GLU A 808 -23.33 -32.12 34.76
N LEU A 809 -23.77 -31.10 34.02
CA LEU A 809 -23.39 -29.69 34.27
C LEU A 809 -23.70 -29.23 35.71
N PRO A 810 -24.87 -29.51 36.30
CA PRO A 810 -25.11 -29.16 37.70
C PRO A 810 -24.15 -29.84 38.67
N ALA A 811 -23.74 -31.08 38.38
CA ALA A 811 -22.79 -31.82 39.22
C ALA A 811 -21.36 -31.25 39.10
N LEU A 812 -20.94 -30.85 37.90
CA LEU A 812 -19.68 -30.14 37.68
C LEU A 812 -19.68 -28.78 38.41
N VAL A 813 -20.74 -27.98 38.26
CA VAL A 813 -20.83 -26.67 38.94
C VAL A 813 -20.87 -26.84 40.45
N GLN A 814 -21.58 -27.86 40.97
CA GLN A 814 -21.56 -28.17 42.41
C GLN A 814 -20.17 -28.61 42.89
N HIS A 815 -19.43 -29.37 42.07
CA HIS A 815 -18.04 -29.73 42.36
C HIS A 815 -17.13 -28.50 42.44
N LEU A 816 -17.26 -27.57 41.48
CA LEU A 816 -16.49 -26.33 41.48
C LEU A 816 -16.87 -25.41 42.66
N ARG A 817 -18.16 -25.26 42.98
CA ARG A 817 -18.60 -24.54 44.19
C ARG A 817 -18.06 -25.17 45.47
N ALA A 818 -17.96 -26.50 45.55
CA ALA A 818 -17.35 -27.21 46.69
C ALA A 818 -15.83 -26.96 46.82
N LYS A 819 -15.16 -26.53 45.75
CA LYS A 819 -13.77 -26.06 45.74
C LYS A 819 -13.64 -24.54 45.98
N ASN A 820 -14.74 -23.87 46.36
CA ASN A 820 -14.87 -22.43 46.61
C ASN A 820 -14.85 -21.52 45.36
N TYR A 821 -15.06 -22.06 44.16
CA TYR A 821 -15.26 -21.23 42.97
C TYR A 821 -16.64 -20.55 43.01
N ASP A 822 -16.66 -19.24 42.80
CA ASP A 822 -17.84 -18.39 42.78
C ASP A 822 -18.49 -18.42 41.38
N ILE A 823 -19.33 -19.44 41.14
CA ILE A 823 -20.06 -19.62 39.86
C ILE A 823 -21.53 -19.25 40.07
N SER A 824 -21.95 -18.16 39.43
CA SER A 824 -23.33 -17.67 39.47
C SER A 824 -24.32 -18.62 38.80
N VAL A 825 -25.59 -18.51 39.17
CA VAL A 825 -26.68 -19.27 38.54
C VAL A 825 -26.88 -18.85 37.08
N ASP A 826 -26.64 -17.58 36.75
CA ASP A 826 -26.75 -17.05 35.38
C ASP A 826 -25.67 -17.63 34.48
N THR A 827 -24.45 -17.81 35.02
CA THR A 827 -23.32 -18.46 34.33
C THR A 827 -23.64 -19.93 34.06
N GLU A 828 -24.14 -20.65 35.07
CA GLU A 828 -24.60 -22.04 34.94
C GLU A 828 -25.70 -22.18 33.88
N PHE A 829 -26.67 -21.26 33.87
CA PHE A 829 -27.74 -21.22 32.87
C PHE A 829 -27.20 -20.95 31.45
N SER A 830 -26.31 -19.97 31.29
CA SER A 830 -25.73 -19.59 30.00
C SER A 830 -24.94 -20.73 29.36
N LEU A 831 -24.14 -21.44 30.18
CA LEU A 831 -23.44 -22.66 29.77
C LEU A 831 -24.42 -23.73 29.27
N GLY A 832 -25.56 -23.89 29.95
CA GLY A 832 -26.61 -24.84 29.58
C GLY A 832 -27.40 -24.50 28.30
N GLN A 833 -27.31 -23.27 27.80
CA GLN A 833 -28.02 -22.86 26.57
C GLN A 833 -27.29 -23.26 25.28
N ARG A 834 -25.96 -23.43 25.31
CA ARG A 834 -25.16 -23.81 24.13
C ARG A 834 -24.81 -25.29 24.13
N ILE A 835 -25.83 -26.11 23.83
CA ILE A 835 -25.68 -27.56 23.66
C ILE A 835 -25.58 -27.95 22.18
N THR A 836 -24.75 -28.94 21.89
CA THR A 836 -24.71 -29.61 20.58
C THR A 836 -26.02 -30.39 20.33
N PRO A 837 -26.33 -30.77 19.08
CA PRO A 837 -27.50 -31.61 18.77
C PRO A 837 -27.54 -32.96 19.50
N LYS A 838 -26.41 -33.39 20.08
CA LYS A 838 -26.29 -34.61 20.88
C LYS A 838 -26.41 -34.37 22.39
N GLY A 839 -26.78 -33.17 22.84
CA GLY A 839 -26.90 -32.84 24.26
C GLY A 839 -25.56 -32.78 25.00
N LYS A 840 -24.47 -32.42 24.29
CA LYS A 840 -23.14 -32.21 24.90
C LYS A 840 -22.69 -30.76 24.80
N ILE A 841 -21.86 -30.31 25.73
CA ILE A 841 -21.27 -28.97 25.83
C ILE A 841 -19.76 -29.10 25.59
N GLY A 842 -19.14 -28.20 24.83
CA GLY A 842 -17.68 -28.22 24.64
C GLY A 842 -16.96 -27.83 25.94
N VAL A 843 -15.92 -28.57 26.33
CA VAL A 843 -15.13 -28.28 27.55
C VAL A 843 -14.40 -26.94 27.43
N GLU A 844 -13.85 -26.64 26.26
CA GLU A 844 -13.19 -25.35 25.96
C GLU A 844 -14.18 -24.18 26.07
N TYR A 845 -15.41 -24.35 25.58
CA TYR A 845 -16.47 -23.35 25.73
C TYR A 845 -16.82 -23.07 27.21
N ILE A 846 -16.81 -24.09 28.08
CA ILE A 846 -17.02 -23.91 29.52
C ILE A 846 -15.90 -23.04 30.12
N ILE A 847 -14.65 -23.37 29.81
CA ILE A 847 -13.47 -22.65 30.29
C ILE A 847 -13.48 -21.19 29.79
N ASP A 848 -13.77 -20.98 28.50
CA ASP A 848 -13.80 -19.66 27.88
C ASP A 848 -14.91 -18.79 28.46
N THR A 849 -16.09 -19.37 28.71
CA THR A 849 -17.22 -18.64 29.33
C THR A 849 -16.90 -18.25 30.77
N LEU A 850 -16.27 -19.13 31.56
CA LEU A 850 -15.84 -18.79 32.92
C LEU A 850 -14.76 -17.69 32.93
N ARG A 851 -13.92 -17.65 31.89
CA ARG A 851 -12.87 -16.63 31.71
C ARG A 851 -13.35 -15.35 31.03
N SER A 852 -14.60 -15.27 30.58
CA SER A 852 -15.16 -14.08 29.92
C SER A 852 -15.96 -13.20 30.88
N GLY A 853 -16.30 -11.99 30.43
CA GLY A 853 -17.20 -11.08 31.16
C GLY A 853 -18.64 -11.58 31.28
N GLU A 854 -19.03 -12.65 30.58
CA GLU A 854 -20.33 -13.29 30.74
C GLU A 854 -20.37 -14.20 31.98
N GLY A 855 -19.29 -14.92 32.25
CA GLY A 855 -19.22 -15.87 33.37
C GLY A 855 -18.95 -15.23 34.72
N TRP A 856 -18.35 -14.04 34.73
CA TRP A 856 -18.05 -13.27 35.94
C TRP A 856 -18.21 -11.77 35.67
N LYS A 857 -18.93 -11.06 36.54
CA LYS A 857 -19.07 -9.60 36.47
C LYS A 857 -18.08 -8.93 37.38
N ASN A 858 -17.21 -8.10 36.81
CA ASN A 858 -16.28 -7.30 37.59
C ASN A 858 -17.03 -6.28 38.45
N PRO A 859 -16.81 -6.21 39.77
CA PRO A 859 -17.34 -5.11 40.58
C PRO A 859 -17.04 -3.72 40.00
N CYS A 860 -15.93 -3.57 39.29
CA CYS A 860 -15.56 -2.33 38.60
C CYS A 860 -16.46 -1.94 37.41
N THR A 861 -17.26 -2.86 36.86
CA THR A 861 -18.26 -2.53 35.84
C THR A 861 -19.62 -2.20 36.45
N ASN A 862 -19.82 -2.44 37.75
CA ASN A 862 -21.06 -2.04 38.42
C ASN A 862 -21.22 -0.51 38.39
N GLY A 863 -22.38 -0.06 37.90
CA GLY A 863 -22.71 1.36 37.77
C GLY A 863 -22.04 2.06 36.57
N VAL A 864 -21.48 1.30 35.62
CA VAL A 864 -21.03 1.79 34.30
C VAL A 864 -22.00 1.21 33.26
N ALA A 865 -22.54 2.04 32.37
CA ALA A 865 -23.47 1.57 31.34
C ALA A 865 -22.73 0.87 30.18
N ASP A 866 -23.43 -0.01 29.45
CA ASP A 866 -22.83 -0.77 28.35
C ASP A 866 -22.25 0.14 27.24
N ASP A 867 -22.93 1.25 26.94
CA ASP A 867 -22.45 2.27 25.99
C ASP A 867 -21.14 2.94 26.48
N GLU A 868 -20.98 3.11 27.79
CA GLU A 868 -19.75 3.65 28.38
C GLU A 868 -18.62 2.62 28.28
N LEU A 869 -18.91 1.34 28.55
CA LEU A 869 -17.95 0.24 28.38
C LEU A 869 -17.52 0.08 26.92
N ALA A 870 -18.43 0.25 25.96
CA ALA A 870 -18.11 0.22 24.53
C ALA A 870 -17.12 1.33 24.12
N ALA A 871 -17.20 2.50 24.75
CA ALA A 871 -16.29 3.62 24.51
C ALA A 871 -14.99 3.58 25.34
N GLU A 872 -14.82 2.60 26.23
CA GLU A 872 -13.69 2.55 27.18
C GLU A 872 -12.33 2.60 26.48
N SER A 873 -12.16 1.83 25.41
CA SER A 873 -10.91 1.80 24.64
C SER A 873 -10.58 3.19 24.07
N LYS A 874 -11.56 3.88 23.48
CA LYS A 874 -11.43 5.24 22.94
C LYS A 874 -11.06 6.24 24.05
N LEU A 875 -11.70 6.13 25.20
CA LEU A 875 -11.42 6.98 26.36
C LEU A 875 -10.01 6.76 26.93
N PHE A 876 -9.56 5.50 27.03
CA PHE A 876 -8.21 5.20 27.49
C PHE A 876 -7.15 5.75 26.53
N MET A 877 -7.31 5.59 25.21
CA MET A 877 -6.38 6.15 24.22
C MET A 877 -6.25 7.67 24.40
N ARG A 878 -7.36 8.39 24.56
CA ARG A 878 -7.37 9.85 24.76
C ARG A 878 -6.86 10.25 26.14
N PHE A 879 -7.05 9.42 27.15
CA PHE A 879 -6.45 9.61 28.47
C PHE A 879 -4.93 9.47 28.40
N GLU A 880 -4.39 8.46 27.69
CA GLU A 880 -2.94 8.27 27.52
C GLU A 880 -2.31 9.39 26.68
N GLU A 881 -3.03 9.95 25.71
CA GLU A 881 -2.56 11.13 24.97
C GLU A 881 -2.38 12.35 25.87
N LEU A 882 -3.33 12.63 26.77
CA LEU A 882 -3.17 13.73 27.73
C LEU A 882 -2.21 13.38 28.88
N ASN A 883 -1.97 12.09 29.10
CA ASN A 883 -1.11 11.56 30.14
C ASN A 883 -0.08 10.60 29.53
N PRO A 884 0.95 11.12 28.83
CA PRO A 884 1.88 10.30 28.04
C PRO A 884 2.48 9.16 28.86
N GLY A 885 2.32 7.93 28.36
CA GLY A 885 2.81 6.70 28.99
C GLY A 885 2.07 6.30 30.26
N ALA A 886 0.78 6.64 30.36
CA ALA A 886 -0.08 6.20 31.46
C ALA A 886 -0.11 4.68 31.58
N SER A 887 0.09 4.21 32.80
CA SER A 887 -0.07 2.80 33.14
C SER A 887 -1.54 2.43 33.30
N LEU A 888 -1.86 1.14 33.20
CA LEU A 888 -3.19 0.61 33.48
C LEU A 888 -3.66 0.94 34.91
N ASP A 889 -2.74 1.05 35.87
CA ASP A 889 -3.04 1.54 37.22
C ASP A 889 -3.59 2.97 37.17
N GLU A 890 -2.88 3.89 36.51
CA GLU A 890 -3.30 5.29 36.38
C GLU A 890 -4.67 5.40 35.68
N TRP A 891 -4.90 4.59 34.63
CA TRP A 891 -6.21 4.50 33.98
C TRP A 891 -7.28 4.06 34.97
N MET A 892 -7.12 2.89 35.60
CA MET A 892 -8.15 2.33 36.47
C MET A 892 -8.48 3.23 37.67
N SER A 893 -7.51 3.99 38.16
CA SER A 893 -7.72 4.99 39.22
C SER A 893 -8.62 6.14 38.78
N MET A 894 -8.44 6.59 37.53
CA MET A 894 -9.16 7.73 36.95
C MET A 894 -10.40 7.33 36.16
N ARG A 895 -10.55 6.05 35.82
CA ARG A 895 -11.56 5.47 34.93
C ARG A 895 -12.96 6.01 35.18
N ARG A 896 -13.46 5.92 36.42
CA ARG A 896 -14.81 6.44 36.78
C ARG A 896 -14.94 7.96 36.66
N ALA A 897 -13.88 8.70 36.98
CA ALA A 897 -13.89 10.16 36.84
C ALA A 897 -13.90 10.57 35.35
N VAL A 898 -13.15 9.84 34.52
CA VAL A 898 -13.12 10.02 33.06
C VAL A 898 -14.47 9.66 32.45
N PHE A 899 -15.08 8.52 32.79
CA PHE A 899 -16.43 8.17 32.32
C PHE A 899 -17.46 9.21 32.70
N LYS A 900 -17.45 9.66 33.96
CA LYS A 900 -18.36 10.71 34.40
C LYS A 900 -18.18 11.99 33.57
N LYS A 901 -16.93 12.44 33.35
CA LYS A 901 -16.68 13.63 32.51
C LYS A 901 -17.14 13.43 31.07
N ALA A 902 -16.88 12.24 30.51
CA ALA A 902 -17.22 11.89 29.14
C ALA A 902 -18.74 11.84 28.89
N PHE A 903 -19.51 11.17 29.76
CA PHE A 903 -20.92 10.85 29.49
C PHE A 903 -21.93 11.69 30.25
N THR A 904 -21.57 12.24 31.41
CA THR A 904 -22.48 13.10 32.19
C THR A 904 -22.24 14.60 31.96
N GLY A 905 -21.20 14.95 31.20
CA GLY A 905 -20.84 16.33 30.84
C GLY A 905 -21.19 16.69 29.39
N ILE A 906 -20.63 17.82 28.92
CA ILE A 906 -20.77 18.28 27.54
C ILE A 906 -20.06 17.41 26.50
N GLU A 907 -19.22 16.47 26.95
CA GLU A 907 -18.36 15.68 26.06
C GLU A 907 -19.04 14.44 25.45
N SER A 908 -20.30 14.13 25.81
CA SER A 908 -20.94 12.85 25.44
C SER A 908 -21.01 12.61 23.93
N ALA A 909 -21.29 13.66 23.16
CA ALA A 909 -21.37 13.61 21.71
C ALA A 909 -20.03 13.30 21.01
N TRP A 910 -18.88 13.42 21.70
CA TRP A 910 -17.59 12.99 21.15
C TRP A 910 -17.43 11.46 21.18
N TRP A 911 -17.99 10.80 22.19
CA TRP A 911 -17.70 9.38 22.49
C TRP A 911 -18.73 8.40 21.95
N ILE A 912 -19.96 8.87 21.72
CA ILE A 912 -21.02 8.09 21.10
C ILE A 912 -20.66 7.83 19.63
N GLU A 913 -20.82 6.58 19.20
CA GLU A 913 -20.55 6.18 17.81
C GLU A 913 -21.48 6.93 16.84
N ASP A 914 -20.92 7.37 15.73
CA ASP A 914 -21.64 8.04 14.66
C ASP A 914 -21.17 7.57 13.29
N ASP A 915 -21.79 8.12 12.24
CA ASP A 915 -21.51 7.73 10.86
C ASP A 915 -20.04 7.93 10.44
N LEU A 916 -19.27 8.80 11.11
CA LEU A 916 -17.84 9.01 10.79
C LEU A 916 -16.99 7.78 11.10
N GLU A 917 -17.45 6.97 12.05
CA GLU A 917 -16.74 5.80 12.55
C GLU A 917 -17.20 4.51 11.86
N THR A 918 -18.47 4.43 11.42
CA THR A 918 -19.04 3.24 10.76
C THR A 918 -18.55 3.01 9.32
N GLU A 919 -18.72 1.80 8.80
CA GLU A 919 -18.29 1.39 7.44
C GLU A 919 -19.15 1.99 6.31
N GLU A 920 -20.28 2.64 6.63
CA GLU A 920 -21.30 3.03 5.64
C GLU A 920 -21.00 4.33 4.87
N ILE A 921 -19.93 5.07 5.21
CA ILE A 921 -19.59 6.28 4.45
C ILE A 921 -19.12 5.92 3.04
N ALA A 922 -19.94 6.32 2.09
CA ALA A 922 -19.66 6.44 0.67
C ALA A 922 -18.34 7.21 0.35
N MET A 923 -17.21 6.51 0.27
CA MET A 923 -15.90 7.13 -0.06
C MET A 923 -15.72 7.55 -1.54
N HIS A 924 -16.77 7.43 -2.35
CA HIS A 924 -16.77 7.80 -3.77
C HIS A 924 -16.87 9.32 -4.01
N ASN A 925 -17.22 10.11 -2.99
CA ASN A 925 -17.04 11.56 -2.97
C ASN A 925 -16.37 11.97 -1.66
N LEU A 926 -15.07 12.29 -1.69
CA LEU A 926 -14.34 12.68 -0.48
C LEU A 926 -14.83 14.01 0.14
N ASN A 927 -15.54 14.86 -0.60
CA ASN A 927 -15.95 16.16 -0.10
C ASN A 927 -17.05 16.06 0.96
N GLU A 928 -18.09 15.25 0.72
CA GLU A 928 -19.22 15.09 1.64
C GLU A 928 -18.81 14.64 3.05
N PRO A 929 -18.00 13.57 3.24
CA PRO A 929 -17.60 13.15 4.56
C PRO A 929 -16.62 14.12 5.22
N VAL A 930 -15.78 14.83 4.45
CA VAL A 930 -14.89 15.88 4.99
C VAL A 930 -15.69 17.07 5.49
N TRP A 931 -16.68 17.54 4.73
CA TRP A 931 -17.58 18.62 5.16
C TRP A 931 -18.43 18.20 6.36
N TYR A 932 -18.95 16.98 6.35
CA TYR A 932 -19.71 16.44 7.49
C TYR A 932 -18.84 16.38 8.77
N ALA A 933 -17.61 15.87 8.66
CA ALA A 933 -16.67 15.84 9.79
C ALA A 933 -16.34 17.26 10.31
N HIS A 934 -16.09 18.20 9.39
CA HIS A 934 -15.84 19.60 9.73
C HIS A 934 -17.02 20.23 10.48
N ASP A 935 -18.23 20.11 9.94
CA ASP A 935 -19.44 20.71 10.53
C ASP A 935 -19.77 20.09 11.89
N LYS A 936 -19.58 18.76 12.03
CA LYS A 936 -19.73 18.06 13.31
C LYS A 936 -18.77 18.58 14.36
N VAL A 937 -17.45 18.59 14.08
CA VAL A 937 -16.46 19.07 15.04
C VAL A 937 -16.67 20.54 15.40
N THR A 938 -17.05 21.37 14.43
CA THR A 938 -17.30 22.80 14.67
C THR A 938 -18.47 23.01 15.64
N GLY A 939 -19.49 22.15 15.61
CA GLY A 939 -20.67 22.22 16.49
C GLY A 939 -20.51 21.57 17.87
N LEU A 940 -19.35 20.98 18.17
CA LEU A 940 -19.07 20.35 19.47
C LEU A 940 -18.26 21.27 20.38
N SER A 941 -18.28 20.98 21.69
CA SER A 941 -17.62 21.79 22.72
C SER A 941 -16.66 20.95 23.58
N ALA A 942 -15.65 21.61 24.16
CA ALA A 942 -14.67 21.01 25.06
C ALA A 942 -14.39 21.93 26.26
N THR A 943 -14.04 21.33 27.40
CA THR A 943 -13.68 22.07 28.62
C THR A 943 -12.20 21.95 28.97
N GLY A 944 -11.63 23.05 29.47
CA GLY A 944 -10.27 23.10 30.01
C GLY A 944 -10.22 23.79 31.36
N THR A 945 -9.51 23.18 32.31
CA THR A 945 -9.30 23.70 33.67
C THR A 945 -7.84 24.08 33.87
N HIS A 946 -7.57 25.17 34.60
CA HIS A 946 -6.21 25.55 34.98
C HIS A 946 -6.16 26.20 36.36
N CYS A 947 -5.12 25.86 37.13
CA CYS A 947 -4.80 26.44 38.43
C CYS A 947 -3.28 26.66 38.54
N ILE A 948 -2.86 27.84 38.98
CA ILE A 948 -1.44 28.22 39.04
C ILE A 948 -0.72 27.56 40.23
N THR A 949 -1.41 27.44 41.38
CA THR A 949 -0.88 26.85 42.63
C THR A 949 -2.04 26.55 43.59
N ALA A 950 -1.83 25.60 44.51
CA ALA A 950 -2.77 25.33 45.60
C ALA A 950 -3.12 26.61 46.38
N GLY A 951 -4.39 27.04 46.31
CA GLY A 951 -4.92 28.23 46.99
C GLY A 951 -5.27 29.43 46.10
N LYS A 952 -5.01 29.38 44.80
CA LYS A 952 -5.39 30.39 43.78
C LYS A 952 -6.65 29.99 42.98
N PRO A 953 -7.30 30.90 42.22
CA PRO A 953 -8.56 30.58 41.55
C PRO A 953 -8.35 29.54 40.45
N LEU A 954 -9.15 28.47 40.54
CA LEU A 954 -9.36 27.51 39.46
C LEU A 954 -10.27 28.17 38.43
N VAL A 955 -9.80 28.26 37.19
CA VAL A 955 -10.58 28.76 36.06
C VAL A 955 -10.97 27.59 35.18
N GLU A 956 -12.25 27.53 34.83
CA GLU A 956 -12.81 26.59 33.86
C GLU A 956 -13.26 27.35 32.63
N CYS A 957 -12.87 26.87 31.46
CA CYS A 957 -13.22 27.45 30.17
C CYS A 957 -13.87 26.39 29.30
N GLU A 958 -14.96 26.76 28.65
CA GLU A 958 -15.62 25.98 27.61
C GLU A 958 -15.44 26.69 26.28
N ILE A 959 -15.05 25.93 25.26
CA ILE A 959 -14.89 26.41 23.89
C ILE A 959 -15.62 25.52 22.90
N GLU A 960 -16.09 26.12 21.80
CA GLU A 960 -16.61 25.42 20.62
C GLU A 960 -15.49 25.06 19.64
N GLY A 961 -15.77 24.15 18.70
CA GLY A 961 -14.81 23.74 17.66
C GLY A 961 -14.37 24.89 16.73
N SER A 962 -15.11 25.99 16.69
CA SER A 962 -14.72 27.25 16.05
C SER A 962 -13.59 27.99 16.77
N GLY A 963 -13.27 27.58 18.01
CA GLY A 963 -12.33 28.25 18.91
C GLY A 963 -12.94 29.38 19.73
N VAL A 964 -14.26 29.59 19.65
CA VAL A 964 -14.97 30.62 20.42
C VAL A 964 -15.18 30.14 21.86
N VAL A 965 -14.94 31.03 22.83
CA VAL A 965 -15.22 30.79 24.24
C VAL A 965 -16.72 30.94 24.48
N THR A 966 -17.38 29.86 24.86
CA THR A 966 -18.81 29.85 25.22
C THR A 966 -19.03 30.11 26.69
N LYS A 967 -18.07 29.71 27.54
CA LYS A 967 -18.16 29.84 28.99
C LYS A 967 -16.80 30.05 29.64
N LEU A 968 -16.76 30.87 30.68
CA LEU A 968 -15.57 31.10 31.51
C LEU A 968 -16.00 31.28 32.96
N ASP A 969 -15.70 30.31 33.81
CA ASP A 969 -16.11 30.27 35.21
C ASP A 969 -14.89 30.34 36.15
N PHE A 970 -15.02 31.15 37.20
CA PHE A 970 -14.08 31.20 38.31
C PHE A 970 -14.66 30.44 39.50
N ASN A 971 -13.98 29.38 39.95
CA ASN A 971 -14.44 28.63 41.12
C ASN A 971 -14.03 29.37 42.40
N GLU A 972 -14.84 30.36 42.80
CA GLU A 972 -14.55 31.27 43.91
C GLU A 972 -14.75 30.61 45.30
N LYS A 973 -13.66 30.38 46.02
CA LYS A 973 -13.69 30.26 47.51
C LYS A 973 -12.50 30.88 48.25
N ARG A 974 -11.51 31.51 47.61
CA ARG A 974 -10.28 31.95 48.33
C ARG A 974 -9.65 33.25 47.78
N GLY A 975 -9.69 34.31 48.60
CA GLY A 975 -8.71 35.41 48.67
C GLY A 975 -8.74 36.52 47.60
N ASN A 976 -8.04 37.63 47.89
CA ASN A 976 -7.73 38.70 46.92
C ASN A 976 -6.71 38.19 45.89
N VAL A 977 -7.10 38.09 44.62
CA VAL A 977 -6.24 37.63 43.51
C VAL A 977 -5.76 38.84 42.70
N ALA A 978 -4.47 38.91 42.39
CA ALA A 978 -3.95 39.96 41.52
C ALA A 978 -4.40 39.75 40.06
N LEU A 979 -4.76 40.82 39.35
CA LEU A 979 -5.26 40.74 37.97
C LEU A 979 -4.31 39.97 37.02
N GLY A 980 -3.00 40.13 37.17
CA GLY A 980 -2.02 39.40 36.36
C GLY A 980 -2.07 37.88 36.57
N GLU A 981 -2.39 37.43 37.79
CA GLU A 981 -2.54 36.01 38.12
C GLU A 981 -3.88 35.48 37.58
N ALA A 982 -4.95 36.26 37.68
CA ALA A 982 -6.24 35.89 37.09
C ALA A 982 -6.12 35.74 35.56
N VAL A 983 -5.46 36.69 34.87
CA VAL A 983 -5.21 36.61 33.42
C VAL A 983 -4.36 35.39 33.07
N HIS A 984 -3.35 35.06 33.87
CA HIS A 984 -2.55 33.86 33.64
C HIS A 984 -3.38 32.58 33.79
N SER A 985 -4.25 32.48 34.81
CA SER A 985 -5.17 31.34 34.96
C SER A 985 -6.15 31.22 33.79
N ILE A 986 -6.68 32.34 33.28
CA ILE A 986 -7.55 32.37 32.11
C ILE A 986 -6.80 31.86 30.86
N LEU A 987 -5.59 32.37 30.61
CA LEU A 987 -4.79 31.96 29.46
C LEU A 987 -4.43 30.47 29.51
N GLY A 988 -4.08 29.95 30.70
CA GLY A 988 -3.84 28.52 30.89
C GLY A 988 -5.09 27.66 30.68
N SER A 989 -6.25 28.11 31.19
CA SER A 989 -7.52 27.40 31.01
C SER A 989 -7.98 27.40 29.54
N LEU A 990 -7.80 28.52 28.84
CA LEU A 990 -8.03 28.63 27.40
C LEU A 990 -7.13 27.69 26.60
N GLN A 991 -5.82 27.69 26.89
CA GLN A 991 -4.86 26.80 26.23
C GLN A 991 -5.24 25.33 26.44
N ASN A 992 -5.63 24.95 27.66
CA ASN A 992 -6.08 23.59 27.97
C ASN A 992 -7.38 23.23 27.25
N ALA A 993 -8.33 24.16 27.14
CA ALA A 993 -9.59 23.95 26.42
C ALA A 993 -9.34 23.76 24.92
N HIS A 994 -8.49 24.60 24.30
CA HIS A 994 -8.08 24.45 22.89
C HIS A 994 -7.34 23.14 22.64
N THR A 995 -6.45 22.77 23.55
CA THR A 995 -5.72 21.50 23.47
C THR A 995 -6.69 20.33 23.55
N ARG A 996 -7.61 20.33 24.54
CA ARG A 996 -8.64 19.29 24.68
C ARG A 996 -9.53 19.19 23.44
N MET A 997 -9.98 20.32 22.90
CA MET A 997 -10.75 20.38 21.65
C MET A 997 -10.01 19.73 20.49
N ASN A 998 -8.74 20.08 20.28
CA ASN A 998 -7.93 19.52 19.20
C ASN A 998 -7.75 18.00 19.34
N PHE A 999 -7.51 17.48 20.55
CA PHE A 999 -7.39 16.04 20.78
C PHE A 999 -8.71 15.29 20.55
N LEU A 1000 -9.84 15.86 20.99
CA LEU A 1000 -11.16 15.28 20.76
C LEU A 1000 -11.51 15.28 19.27
N ALA A 1001 -11.25 16.39 18.57
CA ALA A 1001 -11.45 16.53 17.13
C ALA A 1001 -10.58 15.55 16.32
N LEU A 1002 -9.28 15.49 16.61
CA LEU A 1002 -8.38 14.55 15.95
C LEU A 1002 -8.82 13.11 16.22
N GLY A 1003 -9.29 12.80 17.43
CA GLY A 1003 -9.80 11.48 17.75
C GLY A 1003 -11.04 11.08 16.98
N LYS A 1004 -12.00 12.01 16.84
CA LYS A 1004 -13.23 11.78 16.11
C LYS A 1004 -12.99 11.58 14.61
N ILE A 1005 -12.06 12.35 14.03
CA ILE A 1005 -11.82 12.34 12.57
C ILE A 1005 -10.72 11.32 12.18
N SER A 1006 -9.86 10.86 13.10
CA SER A 1006 -8.74 9.95 12.76
C SER A 1006 -9.14 8.70 11.98
N PRO A 1007 -10.23 7.97 12.33
CA PRO A 1007 -10.68 6.83 11.53
C PRO A 1007 -11.05 7.21 10.09
N LEU A 1008 -11.70 8.36 9.91
CA LEU A 1008 -12.03 8.88 8.58
C LEU A 1008 -10.76 9.27 7.80
N LEU A 1009 -9.82 10.00 8.43
CA LEU A 1009 -8.53 10.35 7.80
C LEU A 1009 -7.75 9.11 7.40
N GLU A 1010 -7.85 8.03 8.18
CA GLU A 1010 -7.30 6.75 7.83
C GLU A 1010 -7.93 6.18 6.57
N LYS A 1011 -9.26 6.04 6.55
CA LYS A 1011 -10.00 5.58 5.36
C LYS A 1011 -9.73 6.47 4.13
N ILE A 1012 -9.64 7.79 4.29
CA ILE A 1012 -9.32 8.74 3.22
C ILE A 1012 -7.89 8.50 2.71
N HIS A 1013 -6.93 8.28 3.60
CA HIS A 1013 -5.56 7.98 3.20
C HIS A 1013 -5.48 6.65 2.47
N LEU A 1014 -6.14 5.58 2.95
CA LEU A 1014 -6.19 4.31 2.24
C LEU A 1014 -6.80 4.48 0.85
N CYS A 1015 -7.90 5.21 0.78
CA CYS A 1015 -8.50 5.61 -0.48
C CYS A 1015 -7.53 6.37 -1.39
N ILE A 1016 -6.79 7.37 -0.90
CA ILE A 1016 -5.82 8.13 -1.70
C ILE A 1016 -4.64 7.23 -2.10
N ALA A 1017 -4.12 6.40 -1.20
CA ALA A 1017 -3.06 5.45 -1.45
C ALA A 1017 -3.49 4.49 -2.56
N ASP A 1018 -4.58 3.73 -2.41
CA ASP A 1018 -5.15 2.83 -3.44
C ASP A 1018 -5.37 3.54 -4.79
N ARG A 1019 -5.71 4.84 -4.77
CA ARG A 1019 -5.94 5.66 -5.96
C ARG A 1019 -4.65 6.13 -6.63
N GLU A 1020 -3.60 6.41 -5.88
CA GLU A 1020 -2.26 6.61 -6.42
C GLU A 1020 -1.65 5.30 -6.95
N HIS A 1021 -2.13 4.14 -6.49
CA HIS A 1021 -1.80 2.78 -6.97
C HIS A 1021 -2.56 2.37 -8.25
N GLY A 1022 -3.40 3.24 -8.81
CA GLY A 1022 -3.94 3.07 -10.17
C GLY A 1022 -5.38 2.58 -10.30
N TYR A 1023 -6.22 2.71 -9.27
CA TYR A 1023 -7.67 2.51 -9.43
C TYR A 1023 -8.37 3.80 -9.88
N ASN A 1024 -9.01 3.74 -11.05
CA ASN A 1024 -9.74 4.82 -11.75
C ASN A 1024 -11.00 5.36 -11.02
N GLY A 1025 -11.12 5.20 -9.71
CA GLY A 1025 -12.34 5.47 -8.93
C GLY A 1025 -12.76 6.95 -8.90
N PHE A 1026 -11.79 7.88 -8.98
CA PHE A 1026 -12.07 9.31 -9.17
C PHE A 1026 -11.73 9.67 -10.61
N ALA A 1027 -12.73 9.55 -11.48
CA ALA A 1027 -12.62 9.65 -12.94
C ALA A 1027 -11.98 10.95 -13.49
N SER A 1028 -11.63 11.92 -12.65
CA SER A 1028 -11.04 13.19 -13.08
C SER A 1028 -9.57 13.40 -12.68
N TRP A 1029 -9.05 12.83 -11.58
CA TRP A 1029 -7.76 13.25 -11.00
C TRP A 1029 -6.59 12.25 -11.17
N GLY A 1030 -6.87 11.01 -11.57
CA GLY A 1030 -5.87 9.96 -11.79
C GLY A 1030 -5.75 9.48 -13.25
N GLY A 1031 -4.73 8.65 -13.52
CA GLY A 1031 -4.55 7.98 -14.81
C GLY A 1031 -4.46 8.95 -16.00
N LYS A 1032 -5.21 8.67 -17.08
CA LYS A 1032 -5.19 9.46 -18.32
C LYS A 1032 -5.64 10.93 -18.14
N TYR A 1033 -6.36 11.25 -17.07
CA TYR A 1033 -6.91 12.59 -16.83
C TYR A 1033 -5.99 13.49 -16.00
N LEU A 1034 -4.98 12.94 -15.32
CA LEU A 1034 -4.02 13.71 -14.53
C LEU A 1034 -3.32 14.81 -15.34
N ARG A 1035 -2.96 14.51 -16.60
CA ARG A 1035 -2.37 15.50 -17.52
C ARG A 1035 -3.31 16.67 -17.80
N THR A 1036 -4.62 16.41 -17.92
CA THR A 1036 -5.64 17.45 -18.09
C THR A 1036 -5.75 18.32 -16.85
N ILE A 1037 -5.72 17.71 -15.66
CA ILE A 1037 -5.76 18.47 -14.39
C ILE A 1037 -4.51 19.32 -14.24
N TYR A 1038 -3.34 18.78 -14.50
CA TYR A 1038 -2.10 19.55 -14.45
C TYR A 1038 -2.14 20.72 -15.43
N PHE A 1039 -2.67 20.51 -16.64
CA PHE A 1039 -2.91 21.57 -17.61
C PHE A 1039 -3.89 22.63 -17.08
N CYS A 1040 -5.04 22.22 -16.50
CA CYS A 1040 -6.02 23.11 -15.89
C CYS A 1040 -5.41 23.91 -14.73
N TYR A 1041 -4.62 23.26 -13.87
CA TYR A 1041 -3.91 23.88 -12.75
C TYR A 1041 -2.89 24.91 -13.22
N LYS A 1042 -2.02 24.56 -14.18
CA LYS A 1042 -1.07 25.50 -14.78
C LYS A 1042 -1.76 26.67 -15.48
N SER A 1043 -2.88 26.40 -16.15
CA SER A 1043 -3.70 27.45 -16.78
C SER A 1043 -4.35 28.36 -15.73
N ALA A 1044 -4.86 27.81 -14.64
CA ALA A 1044 -5.39 28.58 -13.51
C ALA A 1044 -4.30 29.43 -12.85
N GLN A 1045 -3.10 28.88 -12.62
CA GLN A 1045 -1.95 29.64 -12.11
C GLN A 1045 -1.57 30.80 -13.03
N ARG A 1046 -1.51 30.58 -14.35
CA ARG A 1046 -1.25 31.64 -15.34
C ARG A 1046 -2.36 32.69 -15.33
N ASN A 1047 -3.62 32.27 -15.31
CA ASN A 1047 -4.77 33.18 -15.26
C ASN A 1047 -4.79 34.01 -13.96
N LEU A 1048 -4.45 33.42 -12.82
CA LEU A 1048 -4.32 34.15 -11.54
C LEU A 1048 -3.17 35.15 -11.61
N LYS A 1049 -2.00 34.78 -12.13
CA LYS A 1049 -0.88 35.71 -12.35
C LYS A 1049 -1.27 36.86 -13.27
N CYS A 1050 -1.96 36.58 -14.38
CA CYS A 1050 -2.45 37.59 -15.30
C CYS A 1050 -3.46 38.54 -14.64
N LYS A 1051 -4.43 38.00 -13.88
CA LYS A 1051 -5.42 38.80 -13.11
C LYS A 1051 -4.76 39.66 -12.03
N MET A 1052 -3.71 39.17 -11.36
CA MET A 1052 -2.95 39.96 -10.39
C MET A 1052 -2.13 41.06 -11.08
N SER A 1053 -1.66 40.83 -12.31
CA SER A 1053 -0.94 41.85 -13.11
C SER A 1053 -1.86 42.85 -13.84
N SER A 1054 -3.14 42.51 -14.07
CA SER A 1054 -4.15 43.44 -14.59
C SER A 1054 -5.39 43.43 -13.69
N LEU A 1055 -5.42 44.37 -12.74
CA LEU A 1055 -6.52 44.54 -11.78
C LEU A 1055 -7.90 44.77 -12.44
N GLU A 1056 -7.98 45.03 -13.76
CA GLU A 1056 -9.23 45.38 -14.45
C GLU A 1056 -9.60 44.54 -15.69
N SER A 1057 -8.79 43.59 -16.18
CA SER A 1057 -9.16 42.84 -17.40
C SER A 1057 -9.44 41.36 -17.14
N MET A 1058 -10.71 40.99 -17.02
CA MET A 1058 -11.14 39.61 -17.27
C MET A 1058 -10.70 39.23 -18.69
N MET A 1059 -9.67 38.40 -18.83
CA MET A 1059 -9.34 37.81 -20.13
C MET A 1059 -10.54 36.98 -20.59
N ARG A 1060 -11.31 37.50 -21.55
CA ARG A 1060 -12.23 36.70 -22.34
C ARG A 1060 -11.36 35.71 -23.11
N ASN A 1061 -11.48 34.41 -22.83
CA ASN A 1061 -10.95 33.41 -23.75
C ASN A 1061 -11.57 33.72 -25.12
N LYS A 1062 -10.72 34.06 -26.11
CA LYS A 1062 -11.18 34.27 -27.49
C LYS A 1062 -12.01 33.06 -27.89
N SER A 1063 -13.24 33.30 -28.33
CA SER A 1063 -14.16 32.28 -28.80
C SER A 1063 -13.51 31.54 -29.97
N ILE A 1064 -13.36 30.22 -29.86
CA ILE A 1064 -13.14 29.39 -31.03
C ILE A 1064 -14.51 29.24 -31.68
N GLU A 1065 -14.70 29.91 -32.83
CA GLU A 1065 -15.91 29.78 -33.63
C GLU A 1065 -16.03 28.32 -34.13
N ARG A 1066 -17.04 27.59 -33.65
CA ARG A 1066 -17.37 26.22 -34.10
C ARG A 1066 -18.75 26.23 -34.75
N TRP A 1067 -18.81 26.64 -36.02
CA TRP A 1067 -20.04 26.69 -36.81
C TRP A 1067 -19.98 25.68 -37.96
N GLY A 1068 -21.15 25.24 -38.44
CA GLY A 1068 -21.25 24.38 -39.62
C GLY A 1068 -20.72 25.05 -40.91
N SER A 1069 -20.56 26.38 -40.93
CA SER A 1069 -19.86 27.14 -41.96
C SER A 1069 -19.41 28.50 -41.42
N SER A 1070 -18.19 28.93 -41.76
CA SER A 1070 -17.63 30.25 -41.41
C SER A 1070 -18.03 31.36 -42.39
N GLU A 1071 -18.60 31.03 -43.56
CA GLU A 1071 -19.07 32.01 -44.56
C GLU A 1071 -20.40 32.69 -44.19
N TYR A 1072 -21.09 32.19 -43.15
CA TYR A 1072 -22.35 32.76 -42.67
C TYR A 1072 -22.24 34.20 -42.16
N ARG A 1073 -21.01 34.71 -41.95
CA ARG A 1073 -20.75 36.07 -41.49
C ARG A 1073 -21.00 37.17 -42.53
N PHE A 1074 -21.08 36.83 -43.82
CA PHE A 1074 -21.12 37.83 -44.91
C PHE A 1074 -22.22 37.67 -45.96
N ARG A 1075 -23.13 36.69 -45.84
CA ARG A 1075 -24.24 36.51 -46.80
C ARG A 1075 -25.59 36.46 -46.11
N THR A 1076 -26.31 37.56 -46.19
CA THR A 1076 -27.69 37.78 -45.70
C THR A 1076 -28.78 37.01 -46.47
N GLU A 1077 -28.44 35.99 -47.27
CA GLU A 1077 -29.40 35.34 -48.16
C GLU A 1077 -29.29 33.81 -48.10
N LYS A 1078 -29.73 33.20 -46.99
CA LYS A 1078 -30.51 31.94 -46.90
C LYS A 1078 -30.49 31.36 -45.47
N PRO A 1079 -31.55 31.56 -44.66
CA PRO A 1079 -31.68 30.96 -43.34
C PRO A 1079 -32.53 29.68 -43.41
N THR A 1080 -31.94 28.52 -43.15
CA THR A 1080 -32.67 27.27 -42.92
C THR A 1080 -31.90 26.41 -41.92
N GLN A 1081 -31.99 26.77 -40.65
CA GLN A 1081 -31.98 25.89 -39.49
C GLN A 1081 -32.75 26.63 -38.39
N GLU A 1082 -33.71 25.95 -37.76
CA GLU A 1082 -34.66 26.51 -36.80
C GLU A 1082 -33.92 27.20 -35.63
N TYR A 1083 -34.10 28.52 -35.51
CA TYR A 1083 -33.53 29.30 -34.41
C TYR A 1083 -34.60 29.67 -33.37
N ARG A 1084 -34.27 29.54 -32.07
CA ARG A 1084 -35.02 30.17 -30.97
C ARG A 1084 -34.85 31.69 -31.12
N LEU A 1085 -35.90 32.48 -30.84
CA LEU A 1085 -35.99 33.93 -31.10
C LEU A 1085 -35.08 34.85 -30.21
N GLY A 1086 -33.95 34.34 -29.70
CA GLY A 1086 -32.86 35.17 -29.15
C GLY A 1086 -31.74 35.36 -30.19
N PRO A 1087 -30.91 36.41 -30.12
CA PRO A 1087 -29.83 36.60 -31.09
C PRO A 1087 -28.76 35.52 -30.90
N HIS A 1088 -28.64 34.60 -31.87
CA HIS A 1088 -27.67 33.49 -31.85
C HIS A 1088 -26.22 33.95 -32.08
N GLU A 1089 -26.01 35.11 -32.70
CA GLU A 1089 -24.73 35.82 -32.79
C GLU A 1089 -25.01 37.27 -32.36
N ALA A 1090 -24.50 37.67 -31.20
CA ALA A 1090 -24.58 39.05 -30.79
C ALA A 1090 -23.63 39.85 -31.70
N LEU A 1091 -24.17 40.84 -32.43
CA LEU A 1091 -23.32 41.84 -33.09
C LEU A 1091 -22.41 42.46 -32.02
N THR A 1092 -21.22 42.93 -32.37
CA THR A 1092 -20.27 43.54 -31.42
C THR A 1092 -20.89 44.65 -30.55
N ASN A 1093 -21.96 45.29 -31.03
CA ASN A 1093 -22.70 46.34 -30.32
C ASN A 1093 -23.86 45.82 -29.44
N GLN A 1094 -24.17 44.51 -29.50
CA GLN A 1094 -25.19 43.83 -28.70
C GLN A 1094 -24.59 43.11 -27.47
N GLU A 1095 -23.29 42.79 -27.46
CA GLU A 1095 -22.58 42.29 -26.28
C GLU A 1095 -22.14 43.43 -25.34
N SER A 1096 -23.09 44.04 -24.62
CA SER A 1096 -22.73 45.00 -23.58
C SER A 1096 -22.35 44.30 -22.27
N ALA A 1097 -21.10 44.49 -21.84
CA ALA A 1097 -20.68 44.17 -20.47
C ALA A 1097 -20.79 45.45 -19.62
N TRP A 1098 -22.02 45.93 -19.39
CA TRP A 1098 -22.25 47.13 -18.61
C TRP A 1098 -22.65 46.75 -17.16
N PRO A 1099 -21.93 47.21 -16.13
CA PRO A 1099 -22.38 47.07 -14.75
C PRO A 1099 -23.61 47.98 -14.53
N LYS A 1100 -24.67 47.47 -13.88
CA LYS A 1100 -25.82 48.29 -13.48
C LYS A 1100 -25.53 49.10 -12.23
#